data_AF-A0A5D6Y4A6-F1
#
_entry.id   AF-A0A5D6Y4A6-F1
#
_cell.length_a   1.000
_cell.length_b   1.000
_cell.length_c   1.000
_cell.angle_alpha   90.00
_cell.angle_beta   90.00
_cell.angle_gamma   90.00
#
_symmetry.space_group_name_H-M   'P 1'
#
loop_
_entity.id
_entity.type
_entity.pdbx_description
1 polymer ?
#
loop_
_entity_poly.entity_id
_entity_poly.type
_entity_poly.pdbx_seq_one_letter_code
_entity_poly.pdbx_strand_id
1 'polypeptide(L)'
;MSDHHEQREQELHEKQAAFQDEHKDAPFFQKHPKGFGGMVLLEGVTITRTYVLPVPNLAEWLPQLHRQASNQRKIDTQVAEGEGERKSTYNKIMGATDVILGDIRRNDRQEAVSRAYVRAGPRAALYFEPLKVKAAVVTCGGLCPGLNNVVRDITLSLWNLYGVREIYGIRMGFEGFYNWSSMDQKEAPIMLTPASVANIHHSGGTILGANRGGFDLDKIIAFLTARGVSQLYVIGGDGTHRAANKISDECKARQLAIAVAGIPKTIDNDVDLLDRSFGFNTAVEEAQRAIRSANTEAKCVPNGIGIVKLMGRSAGFIAAHATLSSGDVDLCLIPEVPIELHGARSCLEHLEHVVAEKGHGVVVVAEGAGEELLGTSAVTDAGGNKKLPPIGEFMKAQVQAHFAKAGKPCTVKYIDPSYMIRSVPANAADSLYCMMLAQNAVHGAMAGYTGFTVGLSANRVVYFPITAITQNSPRSMDPFGRTWERVLFEPALPGALRCQKDSSLRSLVTRVVACKEVVVLLPAAATGKKKPTTAATTAGTSAIPERFFEVELLDTVLFPEGGGQPWDTGRINDAVVDKVYVKDGRCVHRVPVLSPHPAPFAVGDEVVAVVDWERRFDHMQQHSAQHLLSAIAERHGYATTTWSLGEERNNVELVPLVASEASEAASTVVVVVDAKATTSAKVIPAETLLQIEAEVNEAIVRGLAMTPTFATPGSPEWASIAAKFSADATPTAMRVVCIEGLDANPCCGTHVQSLAQLRSVRLLHAEAARGATRVWFVAGERVNREFSRMFRREQALVKLLSCGPDEHASRVEKLLAAQKAAAKELKSLQQELAASVAAELVAQSASTPVVQYHRAESGGGSGGGGGGGDLAFLQAVLAHVGDAKERAVFVLAAGAVQSEGPFVLAGPAPFVLQHGRDAAQVIDGKGGGGKNGVFQGKAKGLGKLDALVARLTELRLGA
;
A
#
# COMPACT_ATOMS: atom_id res chain seq x y z
N MET A 1 15.02 -5.32 -32.26
CA MET A 1 13.86 -4.97 -31.40
C MET A 1 13.21 -3.64 -31.81
N SER A 2 13.88 -2.73 -32.54
CA SER A 2 13.22 -1.54 -33.14
C SER A 2 12.28 -1.90 -34.28
N ASP A 3 12.67 -2.84 -35.16
CA ASP A 3 11.86 -3.21 -36.34
C ASP A 3 10.49 -3.78 -35.98
N HIS A 4 10.38 -4.47 -34.85
CA HIS A 4 9.10 -5.05 -34.42
C HIS A 4 8.15 -3.99 -33.82
N HIS A 5 8.70 -2.89 -33.31
CA HIS A 5 7.92 -1.77 -32.78
C HIS A 5 7.49 -0.83 -33.91
N GLU A 6 8.37 -0.56 -34.87
CA GLU A 6 8.03 0.18 -36.10
C GLU A 6 7.00 -0.58 -36.94
N GLN A 7 7.16 -1.90 -37.13
CA GLN A 7 6.17 -2.70 -37.84
C GLN A 7 4.80 -2.68 -37.14
N ARG A 8 4.77 -2.71 -35.80
CA ARG A 8 3.52 -2.69 -35.04
C ARG A 8 2.84 -1.32 -35.06
N GLU A 9 3.62 -0.23 -35.03
CA GLU A 9 3.09 1.13 -35.22
C GLU A 9 2.58 1.34 -36.65
N GLN A 10 3.28 0.81 -37.64
CA GLN A 10 2.89 0.89 -39.04
C GLN A 10 1.61 0.09 -39.30
N GLU A 11 1.50 -1.11 -38.71
CA GLU A 11 0.29 -1.95 -38.78
C GLU A 11 -0.91 -1.31 -38.04
N LEU A 12 -0.66 -0.60 -36.93
CA LEU A 12 -1.68 0.19 -36.22
C LEU A 12 -2.13 1.41 -37.04
N HIS A 13 -1.20 2.11 -37.69
CA HIS A 13 -1.50 3.22 -38.59
C HIS A 13 -2.31 2.76 -39.80
N GLU A 14 -1.97 1.61 -40.39
CA GLU A 14 -2.70 1.02 -41.52
C GLU A 14 -4.10 0.55 -41.12
N LYS A 15 -4.25 -0.11 -39.96
CA LYS A 15 -5.57 -0.50 -39.42
C LYS A 15 -6.44 0.73 -39.09
N GLN A 16 -5.84 1.80 -38.61
CA GLN A 16 -6.53 3.05 -38.32
C GLN A 16 -6.95 3.78 -39.60
N ALA A 17 -6.08 3.83 -40.61
CA ALA A 17 -6.41 4.39 -41.92
C ALA A 17 -7.51 3.59 -42.62
N ALA A 18 -7.45 2.26 -42.56
CA ALA A 18 -8.48 1.38 -43.11
C ALA A 18 -9.84 1.57 -42.41
N PHE A 19 -9.86 1.65 -41.08
CA PHE A 19 -11.10 1.90 -40.33
C PHE A 19 -11.69 3.29 -40.66
N GLN A 20 -10.84 4.31 -40.76
CA GLN A 20 -11.27 5.68 -41.14
C GLN A 20 -11.78 5.73 -42.57
N ASP A 21 -11.17 5.01 -43.51
CA ASP A 21 -11.59 5.00 -44.92
C ASP A 21 -12.88 4.18 -45.13
N GLU A 22 -13.06 3.10 -44.36
CA GLU A 22 -14.28 2.27 -44.35
C GLU A 22 -15.48 3.02 -43.74
N HIS A 23 -15.25 3.93 -42.78
CA HIS A 23 -16.30 4.65 -42.05
C HIS A 23 -16.32 6.16 -42.31
N LYS A 24 -15.57 6.65 -43.31
CA LYS A 24 -15.48 8.09 -43.65
C LYS A 24 -16.82 8.74 -43.97
N ASP A 25 -17.73 7.95 -44.51
CA ASP A 25 -19.08 8.38 -44.90
C ASP A 25 -20.08 8.26 -43.75
N ALA A 26 -19.69 7.71 -42.60
CA ALA A 26 -20.56 7.65 -41.44
C ALA A 26 -20.82 9.07 -40.91
N PRO A 27 -22.09 9.45 -40.66
CA PRO A 27 -22.49 10.82 -40.26
C PRO A 27 -21.77 11.36 -39.00
N PHE A 28 -21.21 10.46 -38.20
CA PHE A 28 -20.48 10.76 -36.97
C PHE A 28 -19.08 11.34 -37.23
N PHE A 29 -18.30 10.78 -38.17
CA PHE A 29 -16.94 11.22 -38.47
C PHE A 29 -16.90 12.54 -39.27
N GLN A 30 -17.92 12.80 -40.07
CA GLN A 30 -18.10 14.08 -40.77
C GLN A 30 -18.28 15.29 -39.82
N LYS A 31 -18.66 15.08 -38.55
CA LYS A 31 -18.85 16.15 -37.56
C LYS A 31 -17.56 16.65 -36.89
N HIS A 32 -16.48 15.88 -36.94
CA HIS A 32 -15.19 16.20 -36.31
C HIS A 32 -14.04 16.13 -37.33
N PRO A 33 -13.94 17.10 -38.27
CA PRO A 33 -13.01 17.05 -39.40
C PRO A 33 -11.53 17.14 -39.02
N LYS A 34 -11.21 17.48 -37.76
CA LYS A 34 -9.85 17.43 -37.19
C LYS A 34 -9.52 16.08 -36.51
N GLY A 35 -10.42 15.09 -36.60
CA GLY A 35 -10.34 13.84 -35.86
C GLY A 35 -10.47 14.02 -34.34
N PHE A 36 -10.48 12.91 -33.61
CA PHE A 36 -10.45 12.88 -32.13
C PHE A 36 -9.01 12.66 -31.60
N GLY A 37 -7.99 12.99 -32.40
CA GLY A 37 -6.69 12.35 -32.28
C GLY A 37 -6.76 10.88 -32.72
N GLY A 38 -5.62 10.18 -32.66
CA GLY A 38 -5.56 8.76 -32.97
C GLY A 38 -6.37 7.93 -31.97
N MET A 39 -7.66 7.74 -32.23
CA MET A 39 -8.46 6.81 -31.47
C MET A 39 -7.94 5.39 -31.72
N VAL A 40 -7.38 4.79 -30.67
CA VAL A 40 -6.96 3.38 -30.69
C VAL A 40 -8.17 2.56 -30.27
N LEU A 41 -8.53 1.57 -31.09
CA LEU A 41 -9.50 0.56 -30.69
C LEU A 41 -8.95 -0.17 -29.46
N LEU A 42 -9.69 -0.14 -28.34
CA LEU A 42 -9.35 -0.97 -27.19
C LEU A 42 -9.74 -2.42 -27.52
N GLU A 43 -8.75 -3.22 -27.92
CA GLU A 43 -8.92 -4.66 -28.13
C GLU A 43 -9.59 -5.29 -26.91
N GLY A 44 -10.65 -6.06 -27.14
CA GLY A 44 -11.41 -6.74 -26.09
C GLY A 44 -12.55 -5.92 -25.45
N VAL A 45 -12.76 -4.65 -25.83
CA VAL A 45 -13.90 -3.84 -25.37
C VAL A 45 -14.91 -3.62 -26.51
N THR A 46 -16.03 -4.36 -26.48
CA THR A 46 -17.11 -4.26 -27.47
C THR A 46 -18.46 -4.31 -26.77
N ILE A 47 -19.39 -3.42 -27.12
CA ILE A 47 -20.79 -3.50 -26.66
C ILE A 47 -21.55 -4.36 -27.66
N THR A 48 -21.88 -5.59 -27.29
CA THR A 48 -22.53 -6.56 -28.20
C THR A 48 -24.05 -6.51 -28.14
N ARG A 49 -24.63 -6.03 -27.03
CA ARG A 49 -26.09 -5.93 -26.84
C ARG A 49 -26.47 -4.65 -26.10
N THR A 50 -27.47 -3.94 -26.62
CA THR A 50 -28.06 -2.76 -25.97
C THR A 50 -29.56 -2.95 -25.79
N TYR A 51 -30.08 -2.75 -24.58
CA TYR A 51 -31.51 -2.89 -24.25
C TYR A 51 -32.10 -1.55 -23.85
N VAL A 52 -33.10 -1.08 -24.61
CA VAL A 52 -33.85 0.14 -24.25
C VAL A 52 -34.84 -0.19 -23.16
N LEU A 53 -34.81 0.57 -22.06
CA LEU A 53 -35.80 0.47 -21.00
C LEU A 53 -37.10 1.16 -21.48
N PRO A 54 -38.21 0.42 -21.67
CA PRO A 54 -39.42 0.98 -22.26
C PRO A 54 -40.12 1.93 -21.29
N VAL A 55 -40.61 3.04 -21.82
CA VAL A 55 -41.39 4.03 -21.08
C VAL A 55 -42.83 3.96 -21.60
N PRO A 56 -43.83 3.64 -20.76
CA PRO A 56 -45.21 3.46 -21.22
C PRO A 56 -45.76 4.73 -21.89
N ASN A 57 -46.48 4.54 -23.00
CA ASN A 57 -47.16 5.62 -23.70
C ASN A 57 -48.65 5.33 -23.90
N LEU A 58 -49.51 6.31 -23.66
CA LEU A 58 -50.97 6.20 -23.83
C LEU A 58 -51.37 5.71 -25.23
N ALA A 59 -50.61 6.03 -26.28
CA ALA A 59 -50.88 5.58 -27.64
C ALA A 59 -50.81 4.05 -27.81
N GLU A 60 -50.17 3.33 -26.89
CA GLU A 60 -50.08 1.86 -26.92
C GLU A 60 -51.44 1.18 -26.63
N TRP A 61 -52.32 1.82 -25.85
CA TRP A 61 -53.65 1.26 -25.51
C TRP A 61 -54.82 2.19 -25.85
N LEU A 62 -54.58 3.46 -26.14
CA LEU A 62 -55.59 4.43 -26.60
C LEU A 62 -55.16 5.13 -27.91
N PRO A 63 -54.74 4.40 -28.96
CA PRO A 63 -54.28 5.00 -30.22
C PRO A 63 -55.34 5.89 -30.88
N GLN A 64 -56.63 5.57 -30.73
CA GLN A 64 -57.76 6.32 -31.27
C GLN A 64 -57.93 7.72 -30.65
N LEU A 65 -57.38 7.94 -29.45
CA LEU A 65 -57.40 9.24 -28.78
C LEU A 65 -56.12 10.05 -29.07
N HIS A 66 -55.13 9.46 -29.74
CA HIS A 66 -53.93 10.14 -30.20
C HIS A 66 -54.28 11.05 -31.39
N ARG A 67 -54.71 12.28 -31.08
CA ARG A 67 -54.80 13.34 -32.09
C ARG A 67 -53.39 13.84 -32.30
N GLN A 68 -52.86 13.76 -33.52
CA GLN A 68 -51.56 14.30 -33.90
C GLN A 68 -51.57 15.84 -33.82
N ALA A 69 -51.67 16.39 -32.61
CA ALA A 69 -51.45 17.81 -32.38
C ALA A 69 -49.96 18.06 -32.63
N SER A 70 -49.66 18.82 -33.68
CA SER A 70 -48.29 19.26 -33.93
C SER A 70 -47.85 20.18 -32.80
N ASN A 71 -46.64 19.98 -32.31
CA ASN A 71 -46.01 20.90 -31.39
C ASN A 71 -45.72 22.22 -32.12
N GLN A 72 -46.66 23.16 -32.09
CA GLN A 72 -46.60 24.45 -32.80
C GLN A 72 -45.53 25.42 -32.28
N ARG A 73 -44.64 24.97 -31.38
CA ARG A 73 -43.54 25.79 -30.92
C ARG A 73 -42.61 26.10 -32.09
N LYS A 74 -42.48 27.38 -32.42
CA LYS A 74 -41.43 27.91 -33.31
C LYS A 74 -40.07 27.86 -32.61
N ILE A 75 -39.56 26.66 -32.33
CA ILE A 75 -38.22 26.45 -31.76
C ILE A 75 -37.17 26.40 -32.89
N ASP A 76 -37.58 26.07 -34.11
CA ASP A 76 -36.76 26.20 -35.32
C ASP A 76 -36.87 27.62 -35.89
N THR A 77 -36.25 28.60 -35.24
CA THR A 77 -35.91 29.85 -35.93
C THR A 77 -34.67 29.61 -36.80
N GLN A 78 -34.86 28.93 -37.93
CA GLN A 78 -34.11 29.05 -39.18
C GLN A 78 -34.57 27.94 -40.14
N VAL A 79 -35.67 28.22 -40.86
CA VAL A 79 -35.91 27.55 -42.14
C VAL A 79 -35.22 28.42 -43.18
N ALA A 80 -34.14 27.92 -43.80
CA ALA A 80 -33.68 28.44 -45.08
C ALA A 80 -33.17 27.29 -45.96
N GLU A 81 -33.65 27.33 -47.20
CA GLU A 81 -33.31 26.49 -48.33
C GLU A 81 -31.80 26.63 -48.64
N GLY A 82 -31.08 25.51 -48.69
CA GLY A 82 -29.66 25.50 -49.05
C GLY A 82 -28.95 24.26 -48.56
N GLU A 83 -28.46 23.45 -49.50
CA GLU A 83 -27.67 22.26 -49.22
C GLU A 83 -26.30 22.66 -48.65
N GLY A 84 -26.04 22.27 -47.41
CA GLY A 84 -24.67 22.14 -46.90
C GLY A 84 -24.18 23.24 -45.96
N GLU A 85 -24.80 23.41 -44.79
CA GLU A 85 -24.11 23.95 -43.59
C GLU A 85 -24.81 23.48 -42.30
N ARG A 86 -24.05 23.27 -41.21
CA ARG A 86 -24.42 22.38 -40.09
C ARG A 86 -25.63 22.82 -39.25
N LYS A 87 -26.61 21.91 -39.19
CA LYS A 87 -27.64 21.75 -38.15
C LYS A 87 -27.05 21.41 -36.77
N SER A 88 -26.69 22.40 -35.97
CA SER A 88 -26.49 22.23 -34.52
C SER A 88 -27.45 23.16 -33.78
N THR A 89 -28.73 22.77 -33.71
CA THR A 89 -29.68 23.46 -32.83
C THR A 89 -29.54 22.88 -31.42
N TYR A 90 -29.12 23.72 -30.47
CA TYR A 90 -29.15 23.40 -29.03
C TYR A 90 -30.57 23.06 -28.54
N ASN A 91 -31.60 23.46 -29.30
CA ASN A 91 -33.01 23.16 -29.06
C ASN A 91 -33.56 22.10 -30.03
N LYS A 92 -32.96 20.90 -30.05
CA LYS A 92 -33.43 19.80 -30.90
C LYS A 92 -34.77 19.25 -30.37
N ILE A 93 -35.75 19.01 -31.25
CA ILE A 93 -36.89 18.14 -30.95
C ILE A 93 -36.39 16.69 -30.85
N MET A 94 -36.70 16.02 -29.74
CA MET A 94 -36.24 14.66 -29.50
C MET A 94 -37.06 13.65 -30.31
N GLY A 95 -36.37 12.72 -30.97
CA GLY A 95 -36.97 11.56 -31.63
C GLY A 95 -37.24 10.40 -30.68
N ALA A 96 -38.03 9.42 -31.13
CA ALA A 96 -38.30 8.20 -30.36
C ALA A 96 -37.05 7.31 -30.16
N THR A 97 -36.04 7.48 -31.02
CA THR A 97 -34.77 6.73 -31.01
C THR A 97 -33.62 7.48 -30.32
N ASP A 98 -33.84 8.72 -29.84
CA ASP A 98 -32.83 9.45 -29.08
C ASP A 98 -32.71 8.82 -27.68
N VAL A 99 -31.67 8.02 -27.46
CA VAL A 99 -31.41 7.31 -26.20
C VAL A 99 -30.04 7.67 -25.59
N ILE A 100 -29.91 7.49 -24.28
CA ILE A 100 -28.67 7.63 -23.51
C ILE A 100 -28.28 6.26 -22.97
N LEU A 101 -27.02 5.86 -23.14
CA LEU A 101 -26.51 4.62 -22.55
C LEU A 101 -26.26 4.82 -21.06
N GLY A 102 -26.84 3.93 -20.25
CA GLY A 102 -26.75 3.94 -18.79
C GLY A 102 -25.50 3.29 -18.23
N ASP A 103 -25.06 2.18 -18.85
CA ASP A 103 -23.87 1.43 -18.42
C ASP A 103 -22.82 1.39 -19.53
N ILE A 104 -21.58 1.67 -19.15
CA ILE A 104 -20.38 1.47 -19.95
C ILE A 104 -19.51 0.51 -19.15
N ARG A 105 -19.13 -0.63 -19.74
CA ARG A 105 -18.34 -1.71 -19.12
C ARG A 105 -17.16 -1.15 -18.31
N ARG A 106 -17.06 -1.52 -17.03
CA ARG A 106 -15.97 -1.07 -16.12
C ARG A 106 -14.96 -2.15 -15.75
N ASN A 107 -15.24 -3.43 -16.03
CA ASN A 107 -14.26 -4.52 -15.86
C ASN A 107 -14.47 -5.66 -16.86
N ASP A 108 -13.50 -6.57 -16.90
CA ASP A 108 -13.38 -7.71 -17.79
C ASP A 108 -14.33 -8.88 -17.45
N ARG A 109 -14.82 -8.96 -16.19
CA ARG A 109 -15.61 -10.09 -15.66
C ARG A 109 -17.12 -10.03 -15.93
N GLN A 110 -17.65 -8.92 -16.47
CA GLN A 110 -19.08 -8.77 -16.76
C GLN A 110 -19.39 -8.93 -18.25
N GLU A 111 -20.51 -9.60 -18.57
CA GLU A 111 -21.03 -9.67 -19.95
C GLU A 111 -21.34 -8.25 -20.46
N ALA A 112 -20.91 -7.93 -21.68
CA ALA A 112 -20.98 -6.57 -22.25
C ALA A 112 -22.40 -6.21 -22.73
N VAL A 113 -23.30 -6.02 -21.77
CA VAL A 113 -24.68 -5.56 -21.99
C VAL A 113 -24.82 -4.11 -21.53
N SER A 114 -25.33 -3.23 -22.39
CA SER A 114 -25.63 -1.83 -22.04
C SER A 114 -27.14 -1.59 -21.95
N ARG A 115 -27.57 -0.90 -20.91
CA ARG A 115 -28.93 -0.35 -20.82
C ARG A 115 -29.00 1.00 -21.54
N ALA A 116 -30.11 1.28 -22.21
CA ALA A 116 -30.37 2.55 -22.88
C ALA A 116 -31.66 3.17 -22.35
N TYR A 117 -31.65 4.48 -22.13
CA TYR A 117 -32.77 5.24 -21.57
C TYR A 117 -33.26 6.27 -22.57
N VAL A 118 -34.57 6.41 -22.72
CA VAL A 118 -35.18 7.38 -23.64
C VAL A 118 -34.84 8.80 -23.18
N ARG A 119 -34.26 9.61 -24.08
CA ARG A 119 -33.88 10.98 -23.78
C ARG A 119 -35.11 11.86 -23.55
N ALA A 120 -35.09 12.63 -22.48
CA ALA A 120 -36.17 13.55 -22.17
C ALA A 120 -36.10 14.81 -23.04
N GLY A 121 -37.26 15.37 -23.39
CA GLY A 121 -37.34 16.63 -24.14
C GLY A 121 -38.61 16.79 -24.96
N PRO A 122 -38.79 17.96 -25.63
CA PRO A 122 -39.96 18.21 -26.46
C PRO A 122 -40.04 17.23 -27.63
N ARG A 123 -41.26 16.80 -27.97
CA ARG A 123 -41.56 15.94 -29.14
C ARG A 123 -42.27 16.73 -30.22
N ALA A 124 -42.13 16.33 -31.49
CA ALA A 124 -42.80 16.97 -32.63
C ALA A 124 -44.31 16.70 -32.62
N ALA A 125 -44.66 15.43 -32.39
CA ALA A 125 -46.04 15.01 -32.22
C ALA A 125 -46.40 15.00 -30.73
N LEU A 126 -47.54 15.59 -30.39
CA LEU A 126 -48.12 15.54 -29.05
C LEU A 126 -49.30 14.56 -29.05
N TYR A 127 -49.52 13.91 -27.91
CA TYR A 127 -50.71 13.08 -27.68
C TYR A 127 -51.90 13.94 -27.29
N PHE A 128 -51.67 14.95 -26.45
CA PHE A 128 -52.70 15.87 -25.99
C PHE A 128 -52.72 17.14 -26.83
N GLU A 129 -53.93 17.61 -27.13
CA GLU A 129 -54.16 18.93 -27.68
C GLU A 129 -53.93 19.98 -26.59
N PRO A 130 -52.90 20.86 -26.71
CA PRO A 130 -52.44 21.67 -25.59
C PRO A 130 -53.51 22.52 -24.90
N LEU A 131 -54.40 23.15 -25.68
CA LEU A 131 -55.44 24.03 -25.15
C LEU A 131 -56.59 23.30 -24.45
N LYS A 132 -56.69 21.97 -24.59
CA LYS A 132 -57.73 21.14 -23.95
C LYS A 132 -57.21 20.41 -22.70
N VAL A 133 -55.92 20.52 -22.41
CA VAL A 133 -55.32 19.87 -21.24
C VAL A 133 -55.82 20.54 -19.97
N LYS A 134 -56.18 19.70 -18.99
CA LYS A 134 -56.31 20.10 -17.59
C LYS A 134 -55.31 19.31 -16.78
N ALA A 135 -54.55 19.98 -15.93
CA ALA A 135 -53.46 19.38 -15.18
C ALA A 135 -53.73 19.43 -13.67
N ALA A 136 -53.21 18.46 -12.93
CA ALA A 136 -53.15 18.47 -11.48
C ALA A 136 -51.70 18.25 -11.01
N VAL A 137 -51.27 19.02 -10.01
CA VAL A 137 -49.93 18.95 -9.40
C VAL A 137 -50.09 18.70 -7.92
N VAL A 138 -49.42 17.69 -7.39
CA VAL A 138 -49.47 17.32 -5.96
C VAL A 138 -48.06 17.13 -5.40
N THR A 139 -47.83 17.65 -4.19
CA THR A 139 -46.59 17.42 -3.43
C THR A 139 -46.85 16.54 -2.21
N CYS A 140 -46.12 15.42 -2.09
CA CYS A 140 -46.29 14.43 -1.03
C CYS A 140 -44.99 14.18 -0.25
N GLY A 141 -45.12 13.68 0.98
CA GLY A 141 -44.01 13.27 1.83
C GLY A 141 -43.35 14.44 2.58
N GLY A 142 -42.11 14.23 3.03
CA GLY A 142 -41.33 15.26 3.74
C GLY A 142 -40.85 16.39 2.82
N LEU A 143 -40.63 17.57 3.42
CA LEU A 143 -40.09 18.74 2.72
C LEU A 143 -38.68 18.46 2.18
N CYS A 144 -38.35 19.17 1.09
CA CYS A 144 -37.09 19.08 0.37
C CYS A 144 -36.87 20.43 -0.35
N PRO A 145 -35.65 20.98 -0.36
CA PRO A 145 -35.36 22.19 -1.12
C PRO A 145 -35.69 21.98 -2.60
N GLY A 146 -36.38 22.93 -3.22
CA GLY A 146 -36.72 22.88 -4.65
C GLY A 146 -38.15 22.40 -4.97
N LEU A 147 -38.95 22.00 -3.99
CA LEU A 147 -40.37 21.67 -4.18
C LEU A 147 -41.14 22.79 -4.89
N ASN A 148 -41.02 24.03 -4.41
CA ASN A 148 -41.64 25.20 -5.03
C ASN A 148 -41.10 25.50 -6.44
N ASN A 149 -39.82 25.23 -6.70
CA ASN A 149 -39.25 25.35 -8.05
C ASN A 149 -39.95 24.40 -9.02
N VAL A 150 -40.10 23.12 -8.63
CA VAL A 150 -40.79 22.12 -9.46
C VAL A 150 -42.24 22.53 -9.72
N VAL A 151 -43.00 22.92 -8.68
CA VAL A 151 -44.39 23.38 -8.83
C VAL A 151 -44.46 24.57 -9.78
N ARG A 152 -43.62 25.59 -9.58
CA ARG A 152 -43.53 26.78 -10.43
C ARG A 152 -43.24 26.41 -11.88
N ASP A 153 -42.20 25.62 -12.11
CA ASP A 153 -41.72 25.37 -13.47
C ASP A 153 -42.63 24.39 -14.23
N ILE A 154 -43.36 23.50 -13.54
CA ILE A 154 -44.47 22.76 -14.16
C ILE A 154 -45.56 23.73 -14.61
N THR A 155 -46.01 24.63 -13.71
CA THR A 155 -47.05 25.62 -14.02
C THR A 155 -46.64 26.52 -15.18
N LEU A 156 -45.43 27.09 -15.17
CA LEU A 156 -44.95 27.96 -16.24
C LEU A 156 -44.75 27.21 -17.55
N SER A 157 -44.30 25.95 -17.51
CA SER A 157 -44.15 25.14 -18.72
C SER A 157 -45.49 24.82 -19.38
N LEU A 158 -46.47 24.42 -18.58
CA LEU A 158 -47.84 24.19 -19.03
C LEU A 158 -48.46 25.49 -19.58
N TRP A 159 -48.32 26.60 -18.84
CA TRP A 159 -48.95 27.87 -19.18
C TRP A 159 -48.32 28.56 -20.39
N ASN A 160 -47.00 28.75 -20.37
CA ASN A 160 -46.30 29.56 -21.37
C ASN A 160 -45.96 28.75 -22.62
N LEU A 161 -45.56 27.49 -22.46
CA LEU A 161 -45.07 26.70 -23.59
C LEU A 161 -46.14 25.86 -24.29
N TYR A 162 -47.28 25.63 -23.63
CA TYR A 162 -48.38 24.81 -24.15
C TYR A 162 -49.76 25.50 -24.04
N GLY A 163 -49.86 26.68 -23.45
CA GLY A 163 -51.13 27.42 -23.40
C GLY A 163 -52.18 26.84 -22.46
N VAL A 164 -51.82 25.90 -21.58
CA VAL A 164 -52.73 25.31 -20.59
C VAL A 164 -53.19 26.38 -19.59
N ARG A 165 -54.48 26.38 -19.24
CA ARG A 165 -55.07 27.39 -18.32
C ARG A 165 -55.73 26.80 -17.09
N GLU A 166 -56.07 25.51 -17.11
CA GLU A 166 -56.64 24.82 -15.96
C GLU A 166 -55.59 23.91 -15.31
N ILE A 167 -54.92 24.43 -14.28
CA ILE A 167 -53.85 23.73 -13.55
C ILE A 167 -54.22 23.74 -12.06
N TYR A 168 -54.62 22.59 -11.54
CA TYR A 168 -54.95 22.39 -10.13
C TYR A 168 -53.69 22.13 -9.30
N GLY A 169 -53.47 22.90 -8.25
CA GLY A 169 -52.53 22.61 -7.18
C GLY A 169 -53.24 21.90 -6.05
N ILE A 170 -53.02 20.59 -5.92
CA ILE A 170 -53.65 19.74 -4.91
C ILE A 170 -52.93 19.92 -3.58
N ARG A 171 -53.66 20.36 -2.56
CA ARG A 171 -53.09 20.72 -1.26
C ARG A 171 -52.96 19.53 -0.32
N MET A 172 -51.97 19.54 0.57
CA MET A 172 -51.84 18.54 1.65
C MET A 172 -51.68 17.09 1.17
N GLY A 173 -50.97 16.86 0.07
CA GLY A 173 -50.70 15.52 -0.45
C GLY A 173 -51.93 14.85 -1.07
N PHE A 174 -52.01 13.51 -1.01
CA PHE A 174 -53.08 12.75 -1.66
C PHE A 174 -54.47 12.96 -1.05
N GLU A 175 -54.55 13.31 0.24
CA GLU A 175 -55.82 13.67 0.88
C GLU A 175 -56.48 14.89 0.21
N GLY A 176 -55.69 15.81 -0.35
CA GLY A 176 -56.22 17.01 -1.02
C GLY A 176 -57.13 16.76 -2.21
N PHE A 177 -57.12 15.55 -2.77
CA PHE A 177 -58.03 15.17 -3.84
C PHE A 177 -59.50 15.11 -3.36
N TYR A 178 -59.73 14.80 -2.08
CA TYR A 178 -61.07 14.52 -1.55
C TYR A 178 -61.36 15.11 -0.16
N ASN A 179 -60.35 15.62 0.56
CA ASN A 179 -60.48 16.11 1.93
C ASN A 179 -60.80 17.61 1.97
N TRP A 180 -61.86 18.01 1.29
CA TRP A 180 -62.42 19.37 1.29
C TRP A 180 -63.91 19.28 0.89
N SER A 181 -64.73 20.20 1.39
CA SER A 181 -66.19 20.20 1.13
C SER A 181 -66.67 21.35 0.25
N SER A 182 -65.89 22.42 0.10
CA SER A 182 -66.11 23.48 -0.90
C SER A 182 -64.79 24.08 -1.39
N MET A 183 -64.81 24.73 -2.56
CA MET A 183 -63.62 25.34 -3.19
C MET A 183 -63.04 26.54 -2.45
N ASP A 184 -63.81 27.14 -1.54
CA ASP A 184 -63.38 28.31 -0.76
C ASP A 184 -62.62 27.93 0.52
N GLN A 185 -62.49 26.64 0.81
CA GLN A 185 -61.80 26.14 2.00
C GLN A 185 -60.28 26.15 1.83
N LYS A 186 -59.58 26.23 2.97
CA LYS A 186 -58.12 26.24 3.00
C LYS A 186 -57.53 24.95 2.43
N GLU A 187 -58.18 23.81 2.63
CA GLU A 187 -57.69 22.49 2.19
C GLU A 187 -58.02 22.18 0.72
N ALA A 188 -58.85 23.01 0.07
CA ALA A 188 -59.26 22.80 -1.31
C ALA A 188 -58.10 23.03 -2.32
N PRO A 189 -58.14 22.38 -3.50
CA PRO A 189 -57.22 22.66 -4.59
C PRO A 189 -57.22 24.12 -5.01
N ILE A 190 -56.03 24.67 -5.28
CA ILE A 190 -55.86 26.05 -5.78
C ILE A 190 -55.60 26.06 -7.28
N MET A 191 -55.95 27.15 -7.96
CA MET A 191 -55.57 27.33 -9.36
C MET A 191 -54.16 27.87 -9.46
N LEU A 192 -53.29 27.13 -10.14
CA LEU A 192 -51.91 27.54 -10.40
C LEU A 192 -51.84 28.39 -11.68
N THR A 193 -51.35 29.61 -11.53
CA THR A 193 -51.17 30.60 -12.59
C THR A 193 -49.77 31.21 -12.49
N PRO A 194 -49.22 31.86 -13.52
CA PRO A 194 -47.94 32.57 -13.43
C PRO A 194 -47.89 33.55 -12.26
N ALA A 195 -49.01 34.20 -11.93
CA ALA A 195 -49.11 35.10 -10.79
C ALA A 195 -49.01 34.34 -9.45
N SER A 196 -49.71 33.21 -9.29
CA SER A 196 -49.70 32.45 -8.04
C SER A 196 -48.36 31.75 -7.77
N VAL A 197 -47.52 31.52 -8.80
CA VAL A 197 -46.21 30.86 -8.66
C VAL A 197 -45.01 31.79 -8.89
N ALA A 198 -45.21 33.10 -9.09
CA ALA A 198 -44.16 34.01 -9.56
C ALA A 198 -42.86 33.92 -8.74
N ASN A 199 -42.98 34.00 -7.41
CA ASN A 199 -41.86 34.13 -6.48
C ASN A 199 -41.68 32.95 -5.52
N ILE A 200 -42.46 31.87 -5.69
CA ILE A 200 -42.47 30.77 -4.71
C ILE A 200 -41.14 30.01 -4.63
N HIS A 201 -40.35 30.05 -5.72
CA HIS A 201 -39.01 29.45 -5.81
C HIS A 201 -37.96 30.12 -4.90
N HIS A 202 -38.22 31.33 -4.39
CA HIS A 202 -37.38 31.98 -3.38
C HIS A 202 -37.67 31.49 -1.95
N SER A 203 -38.67 30.64 -1.78
CA SER A 203 -39.06 30.09 -0.48
C SER A 203 -38.87 28.59 -0.46
N GLY A 204 -38.33 28.06 0.63
CA GLY A 204 -38.34 26.62 0.88
C GLY A 204 -39.73 26.09 1.19
N GLY A 205 -39.84 24.78 1.36
CA GLY A 205 -41.14 24.11 1.53
C GLY A 205 -41.97 24.07 0.24
N THR A 206 -43.30 24.03 0.37
CA THR A 206 -44.24 23.95 -0.75
C THR A 206 -45.50 24.78 -0.47
N ILE A 207 -45.96 25.59 -1.42
CA ILE A 207 -47.23 26.33 -1.30
C ILE A 207 -48.46 25.43 -1.25
N LEU A 208 -48.33 24.19 -1.76
CA LEU A 208 -49.42 23.21 -1.74
C LEU A 208 -49.56 22.55 -0.36
N GLY A 209 -48.53 22.63 0.49
CA GLY A 209 -48.41 21.76 1.66
C GLY A 209 -48.08 20.32 1.26
N ALA A 210 -47.56 19.55 2.20
CA ALA A 210 -47.22 18.14 1.98
C ALA A 210 -47.60 17.31 3.21
N ASN A 211 -48.13 16.12 2.96
CA ASN A 211 -48.48 15.15 4.00
C ASN A 211 -47.87 13.76 3.68
N ARG A 212 -47.68 12.92 4.71
CA ARG A 212 -47.40 11.49 4.58
C ARG A 212 -48.72 10.72 4.78
N GLY A 213 -49.00 9.73 3.92
CA GLY A 213 -50.24 8.95 3.97
C GLY A 213 -51.34 9.51 3.06
N GLY A 214 -52.61 9.14 3.36
CA GLY A 214 -53.77 9.72 2.67
C GLY A 214 -54.02 9.23 1.23
N PHE A 215 -53.38 8.14 0.82
CA PHE A 215 -53.56 7.59 -0.52
C PHE A 215 -54.84 6.76 -0.60
N ASP A 216 -55.80 7.22 -1.42
CA ASP A 216 -57.04 6.53 -1.72
C ASP A 216 -57.25 6.53 -3.24
N LEU A 217 -57.00 5.39 -3.88
CA LEU A 217 -56.95 5.28 -5.34
C LEU A 217 -58.27 5.68 -5.99
N ASP A 218 -59.40 5.17 -5.47
CA ASP A 218 -60.72 5.40 -6.06
C ASP A 218 -61.13 6.87 -5.94
N LYS A 219 -60.87 7.51 -4.80
CA LYS A 219 -61.17 8.94 -4.63
C LYS A 219 -60.29 9.83 -5.50
N ILE A 220 -59.02 9.47 -5.69
CA ILE A 220 -58.12 10.20 -6.59
C ILE A 220 -58.63 10.08 -8.03
N ILE A 221 -58.94 8.87 -8.51
CA ILE A 221 -59.48 8.66 -9.86
C ILE A 221 -60.81 9.38 -10.05
N ALA A 222 -61.69 9.37 -9.03
CA ALA A 222 -62.96 10.09 -9.06
C ALA A 222 -62.76 11.60 -9.23
N PHE A 223 -61.79 12.20 -8.52
CA PHE A 223 -61.46 13.62 -8.72
C PHE A 223 -60.95 13.88 -10.15
N LEU A 224 -60.00 13.08 -10.62
CA LEU A 224 -59.38 13.29 -11.94
C LEU A 224 -60.43 13.20 -13.06
N THR A 225 -61.32 12.22 -12.99
CA THR A 225 -62.40 12.02 -13.98
C THR A 225 -63.48 13.09 -13.88
N ALA A 226 -63.97 13.40 -12.68
CA ALA A 226 -65.01 14.42 -12.48
C ALA A 226 -64.58 15.82 -12.92
N ARG A 227 -63.28 16.13 -12.85
CA ARG A 227 -62.71 17.42 -13.26
C ARG A 227 -62.12 17.42 -14.67
N GLY A 228 -62.13 16.27 -15.36
CA GLY A 228 -61.56 16.14 -16.70
C GLY A 228 -60.05 16.38 -16.74
N VAL A 229 -59.33 16.02 -15.66
CA VAL A 229 -57.87 16.13 -15.59
C VAL A 229 -57.24 15.08 -16.50
N SER A 230 -56.46 15.54 -17.48
CA SER A 230 -55.76 14.69 -18.44
C SER A 230 -54.29 14.48 -18.10
N GLN A 231 -53.74 15.25 -17.14
CA GLN A 231 -52.34 15.14 -16.72
C GLN A 231 -52.21 15.27 -15.20
N LEU A 232 -51.53 14.32 -14.58
CA LEU A 232 -51.22 14.32 -13.15
C LEU A 232 -49.71 14.33 -12.94
N TYR A 233 -49.22 15.32 -12.20
CA TYR A 233 -47.82 15.46 -11.80
C TYR A 233 -47.69 15.18 -10.30
N VAL A 234 -46.98 14.11 -9.97
CA VAL A 234 -46.82 13.63 -8.59
C VAL A 234 -45.39 13.86 -8.12
N ILE A 235 -45.19 14.79 -7.20
CA ILE A 235 -43.88 15.16 -6.67
C ILE A 235 -43.70 14.51 -5.30
N GLY A 236 -42.75 13.59 -5.16
CA GLY A 236 -42.56 12.89 -3.89
C GLY A 236 -41.45 11.85 -3.89
N GLY A 237 -41.28 11.17 -2.76
CA GLY A 237 -40.26 10.12 -2.61
C GLY A 237 -40.71 8.79 -3.20
N ASP A 238 -40.03 7.71 -2.80
CA ASP A 238 -40.24 6.35 -3.29
C ASP A 238 -41.68 5.83 -3.08
N GLY A 239 -42.21 5.95 -1.85
CA GLY A 239 -43.61 5.59 -1.57
C GLY A 239 -44.63 6.38 -2.39
N THR A 240 -44.32 7.65 -2.69
CA THR A 240 -45.16 8.48 -3.57
C THR A 240 -45.07 8.03 -5.03
N HIS A 241 -43.90 7.62 -5.50
CA HIS A 241 -43.74 7.07 -6.85
C HIS A 241 -44.50 5.75 -7.00
N ARG A 242 -44.43 4.85 -6.01
CA ARG A 242 -45.27 3.63 -5.99
C ARG A 242 -46.76 3.95 -6.10
N ALA A 243 -47.23 4.98 -5.37
CA ALA A 243 -48.61 5.46 -5.49
C ALA A 243 -48.93 6.02 -6.89
N ALA A 244 -48.02 6.79 -7.50
CA ALA A 244 -48.18 7.30 -8.86
C ALA A 244 -48.28 6.17 -9.89
N ASN A 245 -47.49 5.09 -9.74
CA ASN A 245 -47.57 3.92 -10.61
C ASN A 245 -48.95 3.26 -10.51
N LYS A 246 -49.46 3.06 -9.28
CA LYS A 246 -50.81 2.51 -9.07
C LYS A 246 -51.90 3.35 -9.76
N ILE A 247 -51.80 4.68 -9.69
CA ILE A 247 -52.74 5.57 -10.41
C ILE A 247 -52.61 5.37 -11.92
N SER A 248 -51.39 5.28 -12.45
CA SER A 248 -51.17 5.05 -13.90
C SER A 248 -51.71 3.70 -14.36
N ASP A 249 -51.49 2.63 -13.58
CA ASP A 249 -51.98 1.29 -13.87
C ASP A 249 -53.52 1.26 -13.88
N GLU A 250 -54.15 1.93 -12.91
CA GLU A 250 -55.60 2.06 -12.84
C GLU A 250 -56.17 2.87 -14.00
N CYS A 251 -55.48 3.93 -14.43
CA CYS A 251 -55.86 4.69 -15.63
C CYS A 251 -55.80 3.79 -16.88
N LYS A 252 -54.79 2.94 -17.00
CA LYS A 252 -54.70 1.96 -18.10
C LYS A 252 -55.82 0.92 -18.02
N ALA A 253 -56.11 0.38 -16.83
CA ALA A 253 -57.17 -0.59 -16.62
C ALA A 253 -58.57 -0.02 -16.97
N ARG A 254 -58.84 1.24 -16.58
CA ARG A 254 -60.09 1.94 -16.88
C ARG A 254 -60.11 2.65 -18.23
N GLN A 255 -59.07 2.49 -19.07
CA GLN A 255 -58.95 3.12 -20.38
C GLN A 255 -59.10 4.67 -20.33
N LEU A 256 -58.56 5.28 -19.27
CA LEU A 256 -58.57 6.72 -19.07
C LEU A 256 -57.37 7.37 -19.76
N ALA A 257 -57.61 8.42 -20.54
CA ALA A 257 -56.57 9.20 -21.21
C ALA A 257 -55.91 10.21 -20.26
N ILE A 258 -55.27 9.69 -19.20
CA ILE A 258 -54.61 10.48 -18.15
C ILE A 258 -53.13 10.10 -18.12
N ALA A 259 -52.25 11.07 -18.38
CA ALA A 259 -50.82 10.88 -18.22
C ALA A 259 -50.39 11.16 -16.77
N VAL A 260 -49.72 10.19 -16.14
CA VAL A 260 -49.18 10.31 -14.78
C VAL A 260 -47.66 10.41 -14.86
N ALA A 261 -47.12 11.54 -14.41
CA ALA A 261 -45.68 11.81 -14.36
C ALA A 261 -45.21 11.95 -12.91
N GLY A 262 -44.23 11.15 -12.51
CA GLY A 262 -43.52 11.28 -11.23
C GLY A 262 -42.36 12.26 -11.33
N ILE A 263 -42.10 13.01 -10.26
CA ILE A 263 -40.89 13.82 -10.11
C ILE A 263 -40.18 13.40 -8.81
N PRO A 264 -38.96 12.83 -8.89
CA PRO A 264 -38.31 12.12 -7.79
C PRO A 264 -37.75 13.09 -6.75
N LYS A 265 -38.42 13.16 -5.59
CA LYS A 265 -38.08 14.03 -4.46
C LYS A 265 -37.51 13.23 -3.30
N THR A 266 -36.19 13.24 -3.17
CA THR A 266 -35.48 12.78 -1.97
C THR A 266 -34.28 13.68 -1.72
N ILE A 267 -34.02 14.02 -0.46
CA ILE A 267 -32.77 14.70 -0.10
C ILE A 267 -31.63 13.69 0.02
N ASP A 268 -31.91 12.44 0.37
CA ASP A 268 -30.89 11.41 0.65
C ASP A 268 -30.20 10.89 -0.61
N ASN A 269 -30.66 11.30 -1.79
CA ASN A 269 -30.14 10.89 -3.09
C ASN A 269 -30.12 9.36 -3.27
N ASP A 270 -31.19 8.72 -2.80
CA ASP A 270 -31.33 7.27 -2.64
C ASP A 270 -32.34 6.65 -3.62
N VAL A 271 -32.76 7.36 -4.68
CA VAL A 271 -33.56 6.74 -5.74
C VAL A 271 -32.64 6.01 -6.73
N ASP A 272 -32.98 4.77 -7.06
CA ASP A 272 -32.22 3.93 -7.99
C ASP A 272 -32.19 4.52 -9.43
N LEU A 273 -31.19 4.15 -10.21
CA LEU A 273 -30.90 4.58 -11.60
C LEU A 273 -30.60 6.07 -11.83
N LEU A 274 -30.99 6.94 -10.91
CA LEU A 274 -30.74 8.38 -10.98
C LEU A 274 -29.32 8.72 -10.55
N ASP A 275 -28.59 9.53 -11.31
CA ASP A 275 -27.30 10.07 -10.85
C ASP A 275 -27.50 10.89 -9.57
N ARG A 276 -28.55 11.74 -9.58
CA ARG A 276 -28.84 12.71 -8.53
C ARG A 276 -30.34 13.01 -8.40
N SER A 277 -30.84 13.17 -7.18
CA SER A 277 -32.17 13.76 -6.88
C SER A 277 -32.08 15.27 -6.61
N PHE A 278 -33.17 16.01 -6.85
CA PHE A 278 -33.17 17.44 -6.56
C PHE A 278 -33.22 17.69 -5.05
N GLY A 279 -32.57 18.77 -4.61
CA GLY A 279 -32.47 19.15 -3.21
C GLY A 279 -31.28 18.50 -2.48
N PHE A 280 -30.62 17.51 -3.09
CA PHE A 280 -29.43 16.88 -2.51
C PHE A 280 -28.25 17.85 -2.39
N ASN A 281 -27.95 18.62 -3.43
CA ASN A 281 -26.81 19.55 -3.40
C ASN A 281 -27.03 20.67 -2.37
N THR A 282 -28.26 21.19 -2.29
CA THR A 282 -28.66 22.16 -1.28
C THR A 282 -28.54 21.55 0.12
N ALA A 283 -28.96 20.29 0.28
CA ALA A 283 -28.84 19.61 1.57
C ALA A 283 -27.38 19.42 2.02
N VAL A 284 -26.47 19.07 1.08
CA VAL A 284 -25.03 19.00 1.35
C VAL A 284 -24.49 20.38 1.74
N GLU A 285 -24.85 21.44 1.02
CA GLU A 285 -24.40 22.81 1.34
C GLU A 285 -24.84 23.28 2.73
N GLU A 286 -26.10 23.04 3.11
CA GLU A 286 -26.59 23.38 4.45
C GLU A 286 -25.98 22.48 5.54
N ALA A 287 -25.74 21.20 5.24
CA ALA A 287 -25.02 20.30 6.14
C ALA A 287 -23.60 20.80 6.42
N GLN A 288 -22.88 21.29 5.42
CA GLN A 288 -21.56 21.90 5.60
C GLN A 288 -21.60 23.12 6.53
N ARG A 289 -22.67 23.94 6.49
CA ARG A 289 -22.80 25.09 7.39
C ARG A 289 -22.91 24.61 8.84
N ALA A 290 -23.70 23.57 9.09
CA ALA A 290 -23.81 22.96 10.42
C ALA A 290 -22.49 22.33 10.90
N ILE A 291 -21.76 21.64 10.01
CA ILE A 291 -20.43 21.09 10.29
C ILE A 291 -19.45 22.20 10.67
N ARG A 292 -19.42 23.31 9.92
CA ARG A 292 -18.55 24.46 10.22
C ARG A 292 -18.88 25.12 11.56
N SER A 293 -20.16 25.22 11.92
CA SER A 293 -20.56 25.68 13.25
C SER A 293 -20.08 24.72 14.35
N ALA A 294 -20.23 23.40 14.14
CA ALA A 294 -19.75 22.38 15.08
C ALA A 294 -18.23 22.44 15.26
N ASN A 295 -17.47 22.59 14.16
CA ASN A 295 -16.02 22.74 14.17
C ASN A 295 -15.58 24.00 14.92
N THR A 296 -16.25 25.14 14.67
CA THR A 296 -15.96 26.41 15.37
C THR A 296 -16.19 26.28 16.88
N GLU A 297 -17.31 25.69 17.28
CA GLU A 297 -17.62 25.41 18.69
C GLU A 297 -16.58 24.47 19.32
N ALA A 298 -16.19 23.40 18.61
CA ALA A 298 -15.21 22.43 19.08
C ALA A 298 -13.83 23.05 19.28
N LYS A 299 -13.38 23.94 18.38
CA LYS A 299 -12.08 24.63 18.48
C LYS A 299 -11.98 25.63 19.65
N CYS A 300 -13.11 26.17 20.09
CA CYS A 300 -13.15 27.23 21.10
C CYS A 300 -13.07 26.71 22.54
N VAL A 301 -13.06 25.39 22.76
CA VAL A 301 -13.01 24.78 24.09
C VAL A 301 -11.98 23.64 24.13
N PRO A 302 -11.21 23.45 25.22
CA PRO A 302 -10.31 22.32 25.35
C PRO A 302 -11.07 20.99 25.26
N ASN A 303 -10.52 20.03 24.50
CA ASN A 303 -11.17 18.76 24.22
C ASN A 303 -12.61 18.94 23.69
N GLY A 304 -12.81 19.94 22.84
CA GLY A 304 -14.13 20.23 22.27
C GLY A 304 -14.50 19.24 21.18
N ILE A 305 -15.74 18.75 21.23
CA ILE A 305 -16.26 17.78 20.27
C ILE A 305 -17.56 18.29 19.69
N GLY A 306 -17.61 18.47 18.37
CA GLY A 306 -18.81 18.84 17.63
C GLY A 306 -19.45 17.61 17.02
N ILE A 307 -20.69 17.26 17.41
CA ILE A 307 -21.45 16.15 16.81
C ILE A 307 -22.58 16.73 15.96
N VAL A 308 -22.61 16.39 14.68
CA VAL A 308 -23.65 16.83 13.74
C VAL A 308 -24.44 15.62 13.24
N LYS A 309 -25.74 15.57 13.55
CA LYS A 309 -26.63 14.59 12.97
C LYS A 309 -27.08 15.06 11.59
N LEU A 310 -26.85 14.26 10.55
CA LEU A 310 -27.31 14.54 9.20
C LEU A 310 -28.41 13.58 8.75
N MET A 311 -29.08 13.96 7.68
CA MET A 311 -30.04 13.10 6.98
C MET A 311 -29.33 11.92 6.34
N GLY A 312 -30.08 10.87 6.02
CA GLY A 312 -29.54 9.59 5.54
C GLY A 312 -30.19 8.43 6.28
N ARG A 313 -31.48 8.21 6.01
CA ARG A 313 -32.28 7.17 6.68
C ARG A 313 -31.79 5.76 6.33
N SER A 314 -31.56 5.52 5.06
CA SER A 314 -31.14 4.21 4.53
C SER A 314 -29.84 4.29 3.76
N ALA A 315 -29.34 5.50 3.48
CA ALA A 315 -28.11 5.70 2.75
C ALA A 315 -27.34 6.94 3.23
N GLY A 316 -26.01 6.82 3.28
CA GLY A 316 -25.08 7.81 3.82
C GLY A 316 -24.64 8.93 2.87
N PHE A 317 -25.31 9.14 1.72
CA PHE A 317 -24.84 10.08 0.68
C PHE A 317 -24.65 11.52 1.18
N ILE A 318 -25.61 12.07 1.94
CA ILE A 318 -25.46 13.43 2.48
C ILE A 318 -24.27 13.49 3.45
N ALA A 319 -24.17 12.53 4.36
CA ALA A 319 -23.10 12.49 5.35
C ALA A 319 -21.71 12.41 4.69
N ALA A 320 -21.50 11.48 3.76
CA ALA A 320 -20.24 11.36 3.05
C ALA A 320 -19.90 12.60 2.21
N HIS A 321 -20.84 13.12 1.43
CA HIS A 321 -20.59 14.29 0.59
C HIS A 321 -20.38 15.56 1.43
N ALA A 322 -21.10 15.73 2.55
CA ALA A 322 -20.89 16.85 3.47
C ALA A 322 -19.51 16.76 4.14
N THR A 323 -19.10 15.56 4.56
CA THR A 323 -17.74 15.30 5.08
C THR A 323 -16.66 15.68 4.06
N LEU A 324 -16.72 15.11 2.85
CA LEU A 324 -15.75 15.36 1.78
C LEU A 324 -15.66 16.83 1.39
N SER A 325 -16.80 17.49 1.30
CA SER A 325 -16.85 18.87 0.85
C SER A 325 -16.49 19.87 1.96
N SER A 326 -16.71 19.54 3.23
CA SER A 326 -16.33 20.40 4.36
C SER A 326 -14.83 20.32 4.64
N GLY A 327 -14.25 19.12 4.63
CA GLY A 327 -12.86 18.88 5.04
C GLY A 327 -12.59 19.07 6.54
N ASP A 328 -13.64 19.28 7.33
CA ASP A 328 -13.57 19.55 8.78
C ASP A 328 -13.95 18.34 9.65
N VAL A 329 -14.36 17.23 9.05
CA VAL A 329 -14.92 16.08 9.77
C VAL A 329 -13.83 15.05 10.03
N ASP A 330 -13.71 14.61 11.29
CA ASP A 330 -12.70 13.63 11.72
C ASP A 330 -13.27 12.21 11.86
N LEU A 331 -14.59 12.09 12.04
CA LEU A 331 -15.29 10.82 12.11
C LEU A 331 -16.64 10.92 11.40
N CYS A 332 -16.84 10.11 10.36
CA CYS A 332 -18.09 10.06 9.60
C CYS A 332 -18.75 8.68 9.78
N LEU A 333 -19.98 8.67 10.27
CA LEU A 333 -20.76 7.46 10.55
C LEU A 333 -21.98 7.40 9.62
N ILE A 334 -22.10 6.32 8.84
CA ILE A 334 -23.16 6.11 7.85
C ILE A 334 -23.87 4.77 8.06
N PRO A 335 -25.12 4.58 7.59
CA PRO A 335 -25.86 3.34 7.79
C PRO A 335 -25.21 2.10 7.14
N GLU A 336 -24.42 2.29 6.09
CA GLU A 336 -23.78 1.19 5.34
C GLU A 336 -22.55 0.59 6.01
N VAL A 337 -21.99 1.26 7.03
CA VAL A 337 -20.76 0.83 7.72
C VAL A 337 -21.06 0.57 9.19
N PRO A 338 -20.88 -0.66 9.69
CA PRO A 338 -21.11 -0.99 11.10
C PRO A 338 -20.27 -0.11 12.05
N ILE A 339 -20.91 0.37 13.12
CA ILE A 339 -20.29 1.23 14.13
C ILE A 339 -19.72 0.36 15.25
N GLU A 340 -18.40 0.24 15.29
CA GLU A 340 -17.69 -0.31 16.44
C GLU A 340 -17.36 0.81 17.44
N LEU A 341 -18.08 0.86 18.57
CA LEU A 341 -17.89 1.91 19.59
C LEU A 341 -16.64 1.74 20.46
N HIS A 342 -16.27 0.49 20.76
CA HIS A 342 -15.17 0.16 21.67
C HIS A 342 -14.22 -0.86 21.04
N GLY A 343 -12.95 -0.84 21.43
CA GLY A 343 -11.89 -1.72 20.90
C GLY A 343 -10.86 -0.96 20.05
N ALA A 344 -9.77 -1.65 19.68
CA ALA A 344 -8.49 -1.09 19.21
C ALA A 344 -8.50 -0.21 17.95
N ARG A 345 -9.65 -0.06 17.28
CA ARG A 345 -9.86 0.81 16.10
C ARG A 345 -11.29 1.35 16.10
N SER A 346 -11.83 1.56 17.29
CA SER A 346 -13.21 1.96 17.48
C SER A 346 -13.41 3.45 17.27
N CYS A 347 -14.67 3.83 17.06
CA CYS A 347 -15.08 5.21 16.87
C CYS A 347 -14.65 6.12 18.03
N LEU A 348 -14.75 5.64 19.27
CA LEU A 348 -14.43 6.43 20.45
C LEU A 348 -12.91 6.56 20.67
N GLU A 349 -12.15 5.50 20.41
CA GLU A 349 -10.68 5.53 20.52
C GLU A 349 -10.06 6.41 19.42
N HIS A 350 -10.56 6.32 18.18
CA HIS A 350 -10.17 7.22 17.09
C HIS A 350 -10.46 8.68 17.44
N LEU A 351 -11.66 8.96 17.96
CA LEU A 351 -12.02 10.33 18.36
C LEU A 351 -11.15 10.84 19.51
N GLU A 352 -10.79 9.99 20.48
CA GLU A 352 -9.84 10.35 21.53
C GLU A 352 -8.45 10.69 20.97
N HIS A 353 -7.97 9.92 19.99
CA HIS A 353 -6.71 10.18 19.30
C HIS A 353 -6.73 11.53 18.58
N VAL A 354 -7.78 11.78 17.78
CA VAL A 354 -8.00 13.05 17.07
C VAL A 354 -7.99 14.23 18.04
N VAL A 355 -8.71 14.12 19.16
CA VAL A 355 -8.79 15.19 20.15
C VAL A 355 -7.44 15.40 20.85
N ALA A 356 -6.68 14.33 21.12
CA ALA A 356 -5.35 14.44 21.70
C ALA A 356 -4.35 15.14 20.77
N GLU A 357 -4.45 14.91 19.45
CA GLU A 357 -3.58 15.52 18.44
C GLU A 357 -3.99 16.96 18.09
N LYS A 358 -5.28 17.19 17.82
CA LYS A 358 -5.82 18.46 17.31
C LYS A 358 -6.39 19.37 18.40
N GLY A 359 -6.57 18.87 19.62
CA GLY A 359 -7.26 19.55 20.73
C GLY A 359 -8.78 19.59 20.63
N HIS A 360 -9.36 19.14 19.50
CA HIS A 360 -10.80 19.12 19.22
C HIS A 360 -11.12 18.01 18.20
N GLY A 361 -12.39 17.70 18.01
CA GLY A 361 -12.84 16.75 16.99
C GLY A 361 -14.27 17.00 16.49
N VAL A 362 -14.54 16.61 15.25
CA VAL A 362 -15.86 16.77 14.62
C VAL A 362 -16.37 15.42 14.13
N VAL A 363 -17.57 15.07 14.58
CA VAL A 363 -18.26 13.83 14.25
C VAL A 363 -19.50 14.15 13.42
N VAL A 364 -19.62 13.52 12.26
CA VAL A 364 -20.85 13.50 11.46
C VAL A 364 -21.49 12.13 11.60
N VAL A 365 -22.79 12.10 11.90
CA VAL A 365 -23.56 10.86 12.02
C VAL A 365 -24.86 10.95 11.23
N ALA A 366 -25.07 10.04 10.29
CA ALA A 366 -26.34 9.93 9.58
C ALA A 366 -27.44 9.39 10.52
N GLU A 367 -28.67 9.86 10.36
CA GLU A 367 -29.79 9.49 11.24
C GLU A 367 -30.11 7.98 11.26
N GLY A 368 -29.80 7.26 10.17
CA GLY A 368 -30.00 5.81 10.06
C GLY A 368 -28.82 4.96 10.53
N ALA A 369 -27.73 5.56 11.00
CA ALA A 369 -26.55 4.81 11.44
C ALA A 369 -26.75 4.19 12.84
N GLY A 370 -26.11 3.06 13.10
CA GLY A 370 -26.09 2.43 14.44
C GLY A 370 -27.36 1.66 14.80
N GLU A 371 -28.11 1.13 13.83
CA GLU A 371 -29.23 0.21 14.11
C GLU A 371 -28.77 -1.04 14.87
N GLU A 372 -27.54 -1.50 14.62
CA GLU A 372 -26.87 -2.61 15.31
C GLU A 372 -26.59 -2.32 16.79
N LEU A 373 -26.54 -1.04 17.19
CA LEU A 373 -26.28 -0.61 18.57
C LEU A 373 -27.58 -0.33 19.33
N LEU A 374 -28.56 0.27 18.67
CA LEU A 374 -29.79 0.79 19.29
C LEU A 374 -31.01 -0.11 19.07
N GLY A 375 -30.91 -1.08 18.17
CA GLY A 375 -32.00 -1.96 17.75
C GLY A 375 -32.99 -1.28 16.82
N THR A 376 -33.70 -2.09 16.03
CA THR A 376 -34.72 -1.60 15.09
C THR A 376 -36.04 -1.30 15.81
N SER A 377 -36.62 -0.12 15.59
CA SER A 377 -37.94 0.22 16.17
C SER A 377 -39.09 -0.59 15.55
N ALA A 378 -40.03 -1.00 16.40
CA ALA A 378 -41.30 -1.61 15.98
C ALA A 378 -42.38 -0.56 15.57
N VAL A 379 -42.16 0.73 15.86
CA VAL A 379 -43.13 1.79 15.60
C VAL A 379 -42.93 2.35 14.19
N THR A 380 -44.03 2.48 13.43
CA THR A 380 -44.05 3.07 12.09
C THR A 380 -44.74 4.44 12.08
N ASP A 381 -44.38 5.30 11.12
CA ASP A 381 -45.07 6.55 10.85
C ASP A 381 -46.32 6.34 9.98
N ALA A 382 -47.11 7.41 9.78
CA ALA A 382 -48.32 7.37 8.94
C ALA A 382 -48.06 7.01 7.47
N GLY A 383 -46.80 7.04 7.03
CA GLY A 383 -46.37 6.59 5.71
C GLY A 383 -45.85 5.15 5.69
N GLY A 384 -45.91 4.42 6.81
CA GLY A 384 -45.46 3.04 6.96
C GLY A 384 -43.95 2.87 7.23
N ASN A 385 -43.19 3.95 7.46
CA ASN A 385 -41.75 3.87 7.68
C ASN A 385 -41.42 3.69 9.17
N LYS A 386 -40.47 2.81 9.50
CA LYS A 386 -39.99 2.62 10.88
C LYS A 386 -39.41 3.92 11.45
N LYS A 387 -39.66 4.20 12.72
CA LYS A 387 -39.08 5.35 13.42
C LYS A 387 -37.63 5.02 13.81
N LEU A 388 -36.68 5.90 13.47
CA LEU A 388 -35.27 5.68 13.77
C LEU A 388 -34.95 6.01 15.25
N PRO A 389 -34.04 5.26 15.89
CA PRO A 389 -33.56 5.59 17.24
C PRO A 389 -32.71 6.87 17.23
N PRO A 390 -32.57 7.59 18.36
CA PRO A 390 -31.89 8.88 18.42
C PRO A 390 -30.35 8.73 18.46
N ILE A 391 -29.74 8.28 17.36
CA ILE A 391 -28.29 8.01 17.27
C ILE A 391 -27.42 9.20 17.68
N GLY A 392 -27.80 10.43 17.35
CA GLY A 392 -27.03 11.63 17.71
C GLY A 392 -26.93 11.86 19.23
N GLU A 393 -28.03 11.68 19.96
CA GLU A 393 -28.05 11.79 21.42
C GLU A 393 -27.30 10.64 22.07
N PHE A 394 -27.44 9.43 21.51
CA PHE A 394 -26.69 8.26 21.95
C PHE A 394 -25.17 8.47 21.78
N MET A 395 -24.70 8.90 20.61
CA MET A 395 -23.28 9.19 20.37
C MET A 395 -22.75 10.25 21.34
N LYS A 396 -23.53 11.32 21.58
CA LYS A 396 -23.18 12.33 22.59
C LYS A 396 -22.95 11.71 23.97
N ALA A 397 -23.87 10.87 24.43
CA ALA A 397 -23.76 10.21 25.73
C ALA A 397 -22.54 9.27 25.81
N GLN A 398 -22.30 8.48 24.76
CA GLN A 398 -21.16 7.55 24.69
C GLN A 398 -19.81 8.28 24.70
N VAL A 399 -19.68 9.36 23.92
CA VAL A 399 -18.47 10.19 23.89
C VAL A 399 -18.21 10.82 25.25
N GLN A 400 -19.23 11.39 25.90
CA GLN A 400 -19.08 11.98 27.23
C GLN A 400 -18.66 10.93 28.28
N ALA A 401 -19.27 9.74 28.24
CA ALA A 401 -18.92 8.65 29.16
C ALA A 401 -17.48 8.14 28.95
N HIS A 402 -17.05 8.01 27.69
CA HIS A 402 -15.70 7.55 27.33
C HIS A 402 -14.62 8.51 27.85
N PHE A 403 -14.74 9.79 27.54
CA PHE A 403 -13.78 10.82 27.96
C PHE A 403 -13.77 11.05 29.48
N ALA A 404 -14.93 10.93 30.14
CA ALA A 404 -15.00 10.96 31.61
C ALA A 404 -14.24 9.78 32.25
N LYS A 405 -14.38 8.57 31.69
CA LYS A 405 -13.67 7.37 32.14
C LYS A 405 -12.15 7.49 31.90
N ALA A 406 -11.73 8.15 30.83
CA ALA A 406 -10.32 8.41 30.51
C ALA A 406 -9.68 9.55 31.35
N GLY A 407 -10.44 10.20 32.26
CA GLY A 407 -9.94 11.32 33.06
C GLY A 407 -9.68 12.60 32.27
N LYS A 408 -10.21 12.71 31.04
CA LYS A 408 -10.04 13.84 30.12
C LYS A 408 -11.41 14.48 29.85
N PRO A 409 -11.90 15.39 30.71
CA PRO A 409 -13.22 15.98 30.49
C PRO A 409 -13.28 16.66 29.11
N CYS A 410 -14.32 16.34 28.33
CA CYS A 410 -14.58 16.91 27.01
C CYS A 410 -15.86 17.76 27.04
N THR A 411 -15.95 18.74 26.14
CA THR A 411 -17.18 19.51 25.93
C THR A 411 -17.81 19.10 24.61
N VAL A 412 -18.97 18.43 24.68
CA VAL A 412 -19.66 17.96 23.47
C VAL A 412 -20.81 18.90 23.09
N LYS A 413 -20.77 19.44 21.87
CA LYS A 413 -21.84 20.24 21.26
C LYS A 413 -22.54 19.40 20.21
N TYR A 414 -23.82 19.12 20.44
CA TYR A 414 -24.65 18.38 19.51
C TYR A 414 -25.51 19.33 18.69
N ILE A 415 -25.47 19.18 17.36
CA ILE A 415 -26.24 19.99 16.42
C ILE A 415 -27.12 19.05 15.57
N ASP A 416 -28.43 19.32 15.58
CA ASP A 416 -29.39 18.70 14.67
C ASP A 416 -29.93 19.76 13.69
N PRO A 417 -29.30 19.95 12.53
CA PRO A 417 -29.73 20.89 11.51
C PRO A 417 -30.87 20.36 10.62
N SER A 418 -31.50 19.22 10.94
CA SER A 418 -32.41 18.51 10.02
C SER A 418 -33.49 19.40 9.39
N TYR A 419 -34.14 20.26 10.20
CA TYR A 419 -35.18 21.15 9.70
C TYR A 419 -34.63 22.35 8.93
N MET A 420 -33.43 22.81 9.28
CA MET A 420 -32.74 23.87 8.55
C MET A 420 -32.34 23.39 7.15
N ILE A 421 -31.84 22.15 7.05
CA ILE A 421 -31.44 21.54 5.78
C ILE A 421 -32.62 21.40 4.81
N ARG A 422 -33.78 20.90 5.28
CA ARG A 422 -34.89 20.55 4.38
C ARG A 422 -35.86 21.68 4.05
N SER A 423 -35.80 22.79 4.79
CA SER A 423 -36.78 23.88 4.73
C SER A 423 -36.25 25.13 4.02
N VAL A 424 -34.99 25.13 3.57
CA VAL A 424 -34.41 26.23 2.81
C VAL A 424 -34.85 26.24 1.35
N PRO A 425 -34.76 27.39 0.66
CA PRO A 425 -34.85 27.45 -0.80
C PRO A 425 -33.75 26.60 -1.47
N ALA A 426 -34.00 26.11 -2.68
CA ALA A 426 -32.96 25.42 -3.45
C ALA A 426 -31.83 26.38 -3.85
N ASN A 427 -30.59 25.90 -3.80
CA ASN A 427 -29.45 26.65 -4.36
C ASN A 427 -29.53 26.70 -5.90
N ALA A 428 -28.57 27.38 -6.54
CA ALA A 428 -28.59 27.57 -8.00
C ALA A 428 -28.54 26.25 -8.77
N ALA A 429 -27.73 25.28 -8.31
CA ALA A 429 -27.59 23.98 -8.98
C ALA A 429 -28.89 23.17 -8.92
N ASP A 430 -29.52 23.09 -7.73
CA ASP A 430 -30.80 22.41 -7.58
C ASP A 430 -31.95 23.17 -8.24
N SER A 431 -31.93 24.51 -8.24
CA SER A 431 -32.94 25.32 -8.93
C SER A 431 -32.97 25.04 -10.43
N LEU A 432 -31.80 24.99 -11.08
CA LEU A 432 -31.68 24.60 -12.48
C LEU A 432 -32.12 23.15 -12.71
N TYR A 433 -31.76 22.25 -11.79
CA TYR A 433 -32.15 20.86 -11.92
C TYR A 433 -33.67 20.66 -11.78
N CYS A 434 -34.32 21.30 -10.82
CA CYS A 434 -35.77 21.32 -10.65
C CYS A 434 -36.48 21.80 -11.92
N MET A 435 -36.00 22.91 -12.52
CA MET A 435 -36.53 23.42 -13.78
C MET A 435 -36.42 22.38 -14.90
N MET A 436 -35.26 21.73 -15.03
CA MET A 436 -35.03 20.69 -16.04
C MET A 436 -35.98 19.50 -15.84
N LEU A 437 -36.15 19.02 -14.61
CA LEU A 437 -37.08 17.92 -14.30
C LEU A 437 -38.53 18.31 -14.64
N ALA A 438 -38.96 19.48 -14.19
CA ALA A 438 -40.31 19.99 -14.40
C ALA A 438 -40.66 20.14 -15.89
N GLN A 439 -39.82 20.84 -16.66
CA GLN A 439 -40.03 21.04 -18.10
C GLN A 439 -40.11 19.72 -18.85
N ASN A 440 -39.19 18.80 -18.56
CA ASN A 440 -39.12 17.51 -19.23
C ASN A 440 -40.27 16.58 -18.85
N ALA A 441 -40.79 16.66 -17.62
CA ALA A 441 -42.00 15.94 -17.20
C ALA A 441 -43.20 16.43 -17.99
N VAL A 442 -43.35 17.75 -18.16
CA VAL A 442 -44.43 18.33 -18.97
C VAL A 442 -44.29 17.93 -20.45
N HIS A 443 -43.08 17.95 -21.01
CA HIS A 443 -42.86 17.47 -22.39
C HIS A 443 -43.24 16.00 -22.56
N GLY A 444 -42.89 15.16 -21.60
CA GLY A 444 -43.19 13.73 -21.64
C GLY A 444 -44.70 13.47 -21.57
N ALA A 445 -45.38 14.09 -20.60
CA ALA A 445 -46.82 13.97 -20.44
C ALA A 445 -47.59 14.48 -21.67
N MET A 446 -47.19 15.63 -22.24
CA MET A 446 -47.81 16.16 -23.46
C MET A 446 -47.65 15.22 -24.68
N ALA A 447 -46.53 14.49 -24.74
CA ALA A 447 -46.28 13.46 -25.75
C ALA A 447 -46.95 12.10 -25.46
N GLY A 448 -47.70 12.00 -24.36
CA GLY A 448 -48.45 10.81 -23.99
C GLY A 448 -47.69 9.77 -23.17
N TYR A 449 -46.44 10.05 -22.77
CA TYR A 449 -45.75 9.18 -21.80
C TYR A 449 -46.48 9.22 -20.46
N THR A 450 -46.60 8.07 -19.79
CA THR A 450 -47.27 7.91 -18.50
C THR A 450 -46.60 6.81 -17.68
N GLY A 451 -46.84 6.79 -16.35
CA GLY A 451 -46.18 5.83 -15.46
C GLY A 451 -44.66 6.00 -15.48
N PHE A 452 -44.19 7.21 -15.73
CA PHE A 452 -42.78 7.54 -15.90
C PHE A 452 -42.34 8.61 -14.91
N THR A 453 -41.03 8.66 -14.68
CA THR A 453 -40.35 9.72 -13.95
C THR A 453 -39.25 10.33 -14.81
N VAL A 454 -38.76 11.49 -14.41
CA VAL A 454 -37.67 12.20 -15.09
C VAL A 454 -36.44 12.22 -14.19
N GLY A 455 -35.28 12.00 -14.78
CA GLY A 455 -34.04 11.90 -14.02
C GLY A 455 -32.77 12.16 -14.82
N LEU A 456 -31.65 12.37 -14.12
CA LEU A 456 -30.33 12.37 -14.72
C LEU A 456 -29.76 10.96 -14.81
N SER A 457 -29.22 10.62 -15.98
CA SER A 457 -28.35 9.48 -16.20
C SER A 457 -27.20 9.90 -17.11
N ALA A 458 -25.96 9.61 -16.71
CA ALA A 458 -24.77 10.08 -17.39
C ALA A 458 -24.81 11.58 -17.70
N ASN A 459 -25.30 12.38 -16.74
CA ASN A 459 -25.45 13.84 -16.84
C ASN A 459 -26.41 14.30 -17.96
N ARG A 460 -27.30 13.42 -18.43
CA ARG A 460 -28.36 13.72 -19.41
C ARG A 460 -29.72 13.44 -18.80
N VAL A 461 -30.72 14.27 -19.13
CA VAL A 461 -32.09 14.07 -18.65
C VAL A 461 -32.76 12.99 -19.49
N VAL A 462 -33.31 11.98 -18.83
CA VAL A 462 -33.96 10.82 -19.44
C VAL A 462 -35.30 10.53 -18.77
N TYR A 463 -36.11 9.71 -19.44
CA TYR A 463 -37.32 9.14 -18.88
C TYR A 463 -37.04 7.74 -18.34
N PHE A 464 -37.52 7.46 -17.14
CA PHE A 464 -37.51 6.13 -16.54
C PHE A 464 -38.94 5.69 -16.25
N PRO A 465 -39.32 4.43 -16.51
CA PRO A 465 -40.57 3.90 -15.96
C PRO A 465 -40.49 3.90 -14.44
N ILE A 466 -41.58 4.27 -13.77
CA ILE A 466 -41.63 4.34 -12.30
C ILE A 466 -41.36 2.97 -11.67
N THR A 467 -41.80 1.89 -12.30
CA THR A 467 -41.51 0.52 -11.85
C THR A 467 -40.01 0.26 -11.73
N ALA A 468 -39.18 0.73 -12.67
CA ALA A 468 -37.74 0.46 -12.65
C ALA A 468 -37.03 1.22 -11.52
N ILE A 469 -37.38 2.47 -11.25
CA ILE A 469 -36.74 3.26 -10.19
C ILE A 469 -37.19 2.84 -8.78
N THR A 470 -38.36 2.22 -8.65
CA THR A 470 -38.93 1.80 -7.35
C THR A 470 -38.64 0.34 -7.02
N GLN A 471 -38.09 -0.44 -7.96
CA GLN A 471 -37.85 -1.87 -7.79
C GLN A 471 -36.72 -2.17 -6.79
N ASN A 472 -35.60 -1.44 -6.86
CA ASN A 472 -34.45 -1.62 -5.96
C ASN A 472 -34.18 -0.37 -5.09
N SER A 473 -35.14 0.55 -5.02
CA SER A 473 -35.05 1.72 -4.12
C SER A 473 -35.37 1.31 -2.67
N PRO A 474 -34.68 1.88 -1.66
CA PRO A 474 -33.64 2.89 -1.78
C PRO A 474 -32.27 2.30 -2.18
N ARG A 475 -31.50 3.03 -2.99
CA ARG A 475 -30.09 2.68 -3.25
C ARG A 475 -29.24 3.03 -2.03
N SER A 476 -28.26 2.18 -1.72
CA SER A 476 -27.26 2.43 -0.69
C SER A 476 -25.93 2.90 -1.31
N MET A 477 -25.08 3.51 -0.49
CA MET A 477 -23.70 3.74 -0.85
C MET A 477 -22.92 2.41 -0.92
N ASP A 478 -21.93 2.35 -1.80
CA ASP A 478 -20.95 1.26 -1.79
C ASP A 478 -19.84 1.58 -0.76
N PRO A 479 -19.76 0.86 0.37
CA PRO A 479 -18.72 1.08 1.39
C PRO A 479 -17.32 0.71 0.90
N PHE A 480 -17.19 0.07 -0.27
CA PHE A 480 -15.91 -0.22 -0.93
C PHE A 480 -15.70 0.66 -2.19
N GLY A 481 -16.62 1.59 -2.45
CA GLY A 481 -16.60 2.45 -3.63
C GLY A 481 -15.70 3.68 -3.46
N ARG A 482 -15.35 4.32 -4.60
CA ARG A 482 -14.46 5.49 -4.62
C ARG A 482 -14.92 6.67 -3.77
N THR A 483 -16.23 6.85 -3.57
CA THR A 483 -16.74 7.94 -2.72
C THR A 483 -16.37 7.71 -1.26
N TRP A 484 -16.54 6.49 -0.75
CA TRP A 484 -16.18 6.14 0.62
C TRP A 484 -14.67 6.05 0.82
N GLU A 485 -13.94 5.52 -0.17
CA GLU A 485 -12.47 5.56 -0.21
C GLU A 485 -11.92 6.99 0.02
N ARG A 486 -12.55 8.00 -0.59
CA ARG A 486 -12.17 9.41 -0.39
C ARG A 486 -12.51 9.93 1.01
N VAL A 487 -13.53 9.39 1.67
CA VAL A 487 -13.86 9.75 3.06
C VAL A 487 -12.80 9.18 4.00
N LEU A 488 -12.30 7.98 3.73
CA LEU A 488 -11.21 7.32 4.46
C LEU A 488 -9.83 7.94 4.20
N PHE A 489 -9.76 9.05 3.47
CA PHE A 489 -8.53 9.66 3.02
C PHE A 489 -7.81 10.45 4.13
N GLU A 490 -7.01 9.75 4.92
CA GLU A 490 -5.92 10.31 5.70
C GLU A 490 -4.60 9.81 5.11
N PRO A 491 -3.56 10.68 4.95
CA PRO A 491 -2.24 10.18 4.59
C PRO A 491 -1.76 9.24 5.69
N ALA A 492 -1.60 7.96 5.35
CA ALA A 492 -1.22 6.95 6.31
C ALA A 492 0.15 7.28 6.92
N LEU A 493 0.22 7.34 8.26
CA LEU A 493 1.49 7.40 8.99
C LEU A 493 2.38 6.19 8.63
N PRO A 494 3.71 6.33 8.59
CA PRO A 494 4.63 5.20 8.48
C PRO A 494 4.35 4.18 9.59
N GLY A 495 4.05 2.93 9.22
CA GLY A 495 3.47 1.92 10.12
C GLY A 495 2.06 1.47 9.70
N ALA A 496 1.37 2.27 8.88
CA ALA A 496 0.04 2.00 8.33
C ALA A 496 -0.02 2.09 6.80
N LEU A 497 1.15 2.05 6.12
CA LEU A 497 1.23 2.02 4.65
C LEU A 497 0.52 0.77 4.11
N ARG A 498 -0.01 0.86 2.88
CA ARG A 498 -0.69 -0.28 2.25
C ARG A 498 0.17 -1.54 2.23
N CYS A 499 1.48 -1.40 1.98
CA CYS A 499 2.44 -2.49 1.99
C CYS A 499 2.63 -3.18 3.35
N GLN A 500 2.36 -2.49 4.46
CA GLN A 500 2.47 -3.01 5.83
C GLN A 500 1.14 -3.61 6.31
N LYS A 501 0.01 -3.07 5.83
CA LYS A 501 -1.35 -3.60 6.06
C LYS A 501 -1.58 -4.91 5.28
N ASP A 502 -1.17 -4.93 4.03
CA ASP A 502 -1.20 -6.11 3.17
C ASP A 502 0.16 -6.29 2.50
N SER A 503 1.01 -7.10 3.14
CA SER A 503 2.35 -7.42 2.62
C SER A 503 2.32 -8.29 1.36
N SER A 504 1.17 -8.88 1.01
CA SER A 504 1.01 -9.69 -0.20
C SER A 504 0.68 -8.87 -1.45
N LEU A 505 0.34 -7.58 -1.27
CA LEU A 505 0.00 -6.68 -2.35
C LEU A 505 1.22 -6.45 -3.27
N ARG A 506 1.02 -6.62 -4.58
CA ARG A 506 2.09 -6.50 -5.59
C ARG A 506 2.10 -5.18 -6.33
N SER A 507 0.94 -4.54 -6.43
CA SER A 507 0.77 -3.26 -7.11
C SER A 507 -0.28 -2.42 -6.42
N LEU A 508 -0.14 -1.10 -6.49
CA LEU A 508 -1.10 -0.15 -5.97
C LEU A 508 -1.26 1.02 -6.94
N VAL A 509 -2.51 1.32 -7.31
CA VAL A 509 -2.85 2.59 -7.95
C VAL A 509 -2.90 3.66 -6.86
N THR A 510 -2.10 4.70 -7.01
CA THR A 510 -1.91 5.77 -6.02
C THR A 510 -1.67 7.11 -6.73
N ARG A 511 -1.44 8.19 -5.98
CA ARG A 511 -1.19 9.52 -6.56
C ARG A 511 0.12 10.12 -6.09
N VAL A 512 0.72 10.92 -6.97
CA VAL A 512 1.91 11.70 -6.65
C VAL A 512 1.52 12.91 -5.82
N VAL A 513 2.03 12.98 -4.59
CA VAL A 513 1.83 14.10 -3.67
C VAL A 513 2.92 15.15 -3.86
N ALA A 514 4.15 14.72 -4.13
CA ALA A 514 5.27 15.58 -4.43
C ALA A 514 6.25 14.88 -5.38
N CYS A 515 6.89 15.65 -6.26
CA CYS A 515 8.02 15.20 -7.06
C CYS A 515 9.06 16.31 -7.10
N LYS A 516 10.27 16.06 -6.57
CA LYS A 516 11.33 17.07 -6.45
C LYS A 516 12.66 16.50 -6.92
N GLU A 517 13.38 17.25 -7.74
CA GLU A 517 14.74 16.88 -8.11
C GLU A 517 15.71 17.18 -6.96
N VAL A 518 16.61 16.24 -6.69
CA VAL A 518 17.64 16.34 -5.67
C VAL A 518 19.00 16.02 -6.28
N VAL A 519 19.99 16.83 -5.96
CA VAL A 519 21.38 16.67 -6.41
C VAL A 519 22.26 16.44 -5.19
N VAL A 520 22.95 15.30 -5.14
CA VAL A 520 23.83 14.93 -4.04
C VAL A 520 25.28 14.80 -4.55
N LEU A 521 26.21 15.46 -3.86
CA LEU A 521 27.64 15.31 -4.11
C LEU A 521 28.17 14.13 -3.30
N LEU A 522 28.52 13.03 -3.96
CA LEU A 522 29.11 11.88 -3.29
C LEU A 522 30.64 12.06 -3.10
N PRO A 523 31.19 11.71 -1.92
CA PRO A 523 32.63 11.54 -1.77
C PRO A 523 33.13 10.38 -2.64
N ALA A 524 34.28 10.54 -3.30
CA ALA A 524 34.91 9.45 -4.06
C ALA A 524 35.13 8.21 -3.17
N ALA A 525 34.67 7.04 -3.63
CA ALA A 525 34.70 5.80 -2.88
C ALA A 525 36.12 5.44 -2.40
N ALA A 526 36.29 5.33 -1.08
CA ALA A 526 37.54 4.88 -0.48
C ALA A 526 37.71 3.36 -0.67
N THR A 527 38.40 2.96 -1.73
CA THR A 527 38.87 1.57 -1.89
C THR A 527 40.13 1.35 -1.04
N GLY A 528 40.03 0.49 -0.02
CA GLY A 528 41.15 -0.32 0.47
C GLY A 528 42.07 0.29 1.55
N LYS A 529 42.11 -0.41 2.70
CA LYS A 529 43.00 -0.21 3.87
C LYS A 529 44.49 0.01 3.50
N LYS A 530 45.13 1.08 4.03
CA LYS A 530 46.55 1.12 4.41
C LYS A 530 46.81 2.15 5.54
N LYS A 531 47.67 1.78 6.49
CA LYS A 531 48.11 2.54 7.69
C LYS A 531 48.87 3.83 7.29
N PRO A 532 48.84 4.92 8.11
CA PRO A 532 49.42 6.19 7.72
C PRO A 532 50.94 6.18 7.87
N THR A 533 51.64 6.60 6.82
CA THR A 533 53.00 7.13 6.93
C THR A 533 53.02 8.51 6.27
N THR A 534 53.73 9.41 6.93
CA THR A 534 53.83 10.85 6.71
C THR A 534 54.40 11.21 5.34
N ALA A 535 53.67 12.00 4.55
CA ALA A 535 54.13 13.19 3.82
C ALA A 535 53.02 13.66 2.86
N ALA A 536 52.73 14.95 2.89
CA ALA A 536 51.72 15.61 2.08
C ALA A 536 52.10 15.67 0.59
N THR A 537 51.10 15.57 -0.28
CA THR A 537 50.97 16.47 -1.44
C THR A 537 49.54 16.44 -1.97
N THR A 538 49.06 17.64 -2.26
CA THR A 538 47.71 18.06 -2.65
C THR A 538 47.32 17.53 -4.03
N ALA A 539 46.24 16.74 -4.11
CA ALA A 539 45.53 16.47 -5.35
C ALA A 539 44.02 16.41 -5.05
N GLY A 540 43.26 17.37 -5.59
CA GLY A 540 41.81 17.47 -5.43
C GLY A 540 41.09 16.37 -6.20
N THR A 541 40.31 15.56 -5.50
CA THR A 541 39.35 14.62 -6.09
C THR A 541 38.05 15.35 -6.40
N SER A 542 37.69 15.43 -7.69
CA SER A 542 36.43 16.00 -8.15
C SER A 542 35.25 15.08 -7.77
N ALA A 543 34.32 15.58 -6.96
CA ALA A 543 33.07 14.88 -6.64
C ALA A 543 32.16 14.80 -7.86
N ILE A 544 31.53 13.64 -8.10
CA ILE A 544 30.54 13.45 -9.18
C ILE A 544 29.15 13.72 -8.58
N PRO A 545 28.36 14.66 -9.13
CA PRO A 545 26.98 14.89 -8.69
C PRO A 545 26.05 13.78 -9.17
N GLU A 546 25.41 13.05 -8.26
CA GLU A 546 24.28 12.18 -8.57
C GLU A 546 22.97 12.99 -8.54
N ARG A 547 22.13 12.82 -9.56
CA ARG A 547 20.82 13.48 -9.69
C ARG A 547 19.71 12.43 -9.65
N PHE A 548 18.70 12.65 -8.82
CA PHE A 548 17.51 11.79 -8.72
C PHE A 548 16.28 12.61 -8.36
N PHE A 549 15.10 12.05 -8.59
CA PHE A 549 13.84 12.60 -8.11
C PHE A 549 13.41 11.91 -6.83
N GLU A 550 13.04 12.69 -5.82
CA GLU A 550 12.27 12.25 -4.66
C GLU A 550 10.78 12.35 -5.02
N VAL A 551 10.10 11.20 -5.07
CA VAL A 551 8.68 11.09 -5.36
C VAL A 551 7.95 10.66 -4.09
N GLU A 552 7.07 11.51 -3.59
CA GLU A 552 6.16 11.19 -2.50
C GLU A 552 4.85 10.69 -3.09
N LEU A 553 4.46 9.48 -2.70
CA LEU A 553 3.18 8.90 -3.05
C LEU A 553 2.23 9.03 -1.87
N LEU A 554 0.96 9.12 -2.22
CA LEU A 554 -0.13 9.22 -1.27
C LEU A 554 -0.23 8.02 -0.32
N ASP A 555 -0.09 6.83 -0.89
CA ASP A 555 0.14 5.57 -0.20
C ASP A 555 0.99 4.71 -1.14
N THR A 556 1.66 3.68 -0.63
CA THR A 556 2.60 2.90 -1.43
C THR A 556 2.57 1.40 -1.13
N VAL A 557 2.81 0.62 -2.19
CA VAL A 557 3.09 -0.82 -2.10
C VAL A 557 4.58 -1.11 -1.83
N LEU A 558 5.44 -0.10 -1.99
CA LEU A 558 6.88 -0.20 -1.81
C LEU A 558 7.24 0.14 -0.36
N PHE A 559 7.82 -0.82 0.35
CA PHE A 559 8.15 -0.71 1.75
C PHE A 559 9.42 0.16 1.94
N PRO A 560 9.38 1.22 2.78
CA PRO A 560 10.59 1.90 3.20
C PRO A 560 11.39 1.02 4.17
N GLU A 561 12.68 1.23 4.31
CA GLU A 561 13.48 0.47 5.29
C GLU A 561 12.91 0.54 6.73
N GLY A 562 12.98 -0.57 7.47
CA GLY A 562 12.47 -0.64 8.84
C GLY A 562 12.53 -2.03 9.46
N GLY A 563 12.70 -2.10 10.79
CA GLY A 563 12.67 -3.36 11.54
C GLY A 563 13.80 -4.35 11.20
N GLY A 564 14.93 -3.87 10.67
CA GLY A 564 16.03 -4.71 10.16
C GLY A 564 15.80 -5.25 8.73
N GLN A 565 14.63 -4.98 8.14
CA GLN A 565 14.33 -5.30 6.74
C GLN A 565 14.74 -4.13 5.82
N PRO A 566 15.52 -4.39 4.75
CA PRO A 566 15.84 -3.38 3.75
C PRO A 566 14.60 -2.89 2.99
N TRP A 567 14.71 -1.68 2.41
CA TRP A 567 13.68 -1.11 1.54
C TRP A 567 13.39 -1.99 0.33
N ASP A 568 12.22 -1.78 -0.29
CA ASP A 568 11.88 -2.39 -1.56
C ASP A 568 12.43 -1.66 -2.77
N THR A 569 12.64 -2.44 -3.83
CA THR A 569 12.83 -1.97 -5.20
C THR A 569 11.56 -2.22 -6.00
N GLY A 570 11.40 -1.49 -7.10
CA GLY A 570 10.22 -1.64 -7.93
C GLY A 570 10.11 -0.57 -9.00
N ARG A 571 8.88 -0.26 -9.41
CA ARG A 571 8.58 0.78 -10.39
C ARG A 571 7.38 1.61 -9.98
N ILE A 572 7.35 2.85 -10.45
CA ILE A 572 6.17 3.71 -10.46
C ILE A 572 5.90 3.99 -11.94
N ASN A 573 4.81 3.46 -12.50
CA ASN A 573 4.61 3.34 -13.94
C ASN A 573 5.88 2.76 -14.60
N ASP A 574 6.53 3.51 -15.50
CA ASP A 574 7.76 3.10 -16.18
C ASP A 574 9.05 3.49 -15.46
N ALA A 575 8.97 4.32 -14.40
CA ALA A 575 10.13 4.81 -13.69
C ALA A 575 10.62 3.79 -12.65
N VAL A 576 11.92 3.47 -12.70
CA VAL A 576 12.55 2.55 -11.75
C VAL A 576 12.76 3.25 -10.41
N VAL A 577 12.31 2.60 -9.34
CA VAL A 577 12.57 3.00 -7.96
C VAL A 577 13.67 2.13 -7.39
N ASP A 578 14.81 2.74 -7.06
CA ASP A 578 15.98 2.02 -6.55
C ASP A 578 16.13 2.11 -5.02
N LYS A 579 15.51 3.12 -4.40
CA LYS A 579 15.49 3.30 -2.95
C LYS A 579 14.16 3.84 -2.46
N VAL A 580 13.70 3.35 -1.32
CA VAL A 580 12.53 3.89 -0.60
C VAL A 580 12.93 4.13 0.85
N TYR A 581 12.64 5.30 1.39
CA TYR A 581 13.05 5.67 2.74
C TYR A 581 12.07 6.68 3.35
N VAL A 582 12.11 6.82 4.67
CA VAL A 582 11.27 7.78 5.40
C VAL A 582 12.03 9.08 5.57
N LYS A 583 11.40 10.19 5.21
CA LYS A 583 11.91 11.56 5.39
C LYS A 583 10.79 12.43 5.94
N ASP A 584 11.03 13.11 7.07
CA ASP A 584 10.05 13.95 7.76
C ASP A 584 8.70 13.23 8.04
N GLY A 585 8.76 11.93 8.38
CA GLY A 585 7.58 11.11 8.63
C GLY A 585 6.79 10.73 7.37
N ARG A 586 7.33 10.96 6.17
CA ARG A 586 6.69 10.63 4.88
C ARG A 586 7.51 9.59 4.13
N CYS A 587 6.84 8.71 3.40
CA CYS A 587 7.49 7.69 2.58
C CYS A 587 7.91 8.27 1.23
N VAL A 588 9.21 8.27 0.95
CA VAL A 588 9.81 8.89 -0.24
C VAL A 588 10.46 7.83 -1.11
N HIS A 589 10.21 7.93 -2.42
CA HIS A 589 10.71 7.02 -3.45
C HIS A 589 11.78 7.72 -4.29
N ARG A 590 12.96 7.11 -4.40
CA ARG A 590 14.05 7.62 -5.22
C ARG A 590 13.94 7.08 -6.64
N VAL A 591 13.83 7.99 -7.60
CA VAL A 591 13.83 7.69 -9.03
C VAL A 591 15.08 8.29 -9.68
N PRO A 592 16.05 7.50 -10.14
CA PRO A 592 17.26 8.01 -10.80
C PRO A 592 16.95 8.84 -12.04
N VAL A 593 17.71 9.93 -12.28
CA VAL A 593 17.57 10.74 -13.50
C VAL A 593 18.25 10.02 -14.68
N LEU A 594 17.44 9.62 -15.67
CA LEU A 594 17.96 9.24 -16.99
C LEU A 594 18.09 10.50 -17.85
N SER A 595 19.30 11.08 -17.89
CA SER A 595 19.57 12.28 -18.68
C SER A 595 19.21 12.06 -20.17
N PRO A 596 18.50 12.97 -20.86
CA PRO A 596 17.97 14.26 -20.44
C PRO A 596 16.42 14.22 -20.38
N HIS A 597 15.82 13.65 -19.34
CA HIS A 597 14.36 13.61 -19.19
C HIS A 597 13.83 14.62 -18.16
N PRO A 598 12.64 15.22 -18.38
CA PRO A 598 11.95 16.08 -17.42
C PRO A 598 11.54 15.29 -16.15
N ALA A 599 10.98 15.99 -15.16
CA ALA A 599 10.42 15.34 -13.97
C ALA A 599 9.48 14.19 -14.37
N PRO A 600 9.63 12.99 -13.78
CA PRO A 600 8.95 11.80 -14.25
C PRO A 600 7.44 11.87 -14.05
N PHE A 601 6.96 12.71 -13.12
CA PHE A 601 5.55 12.84 -12.77
C PHE A 601 5.21 14.27 -12.33
N ALA A 602 3.95 14.69 -12.54
CA ALA A 602 3.38 15.89 -11.97
C ALA A 602 2.62 15.59 -10.66
N VAL A 603 2.55 16.59 -9.78
CA VAL A 603 1.74 16.49 -8.55
C VAL A 603 0.27 16.31 -8.91
N GLY A 604 -0.37 15.29 -8.34
CA GLY A 604 -1.75 14.91 -8.62
C GLY A 604 -1.91 13.78 -9.64
N ASP A 605 -0.84 13.39 -10.34
CA ASP A 605 -0.87 12.29 -11.30
C ASP A 605 -1.27 10.97 -10.62
N GLU A 606 -2.14 10.22 -11.27
CA GLU A 606 -2.48 8.85 -10.88
C GLU A 606 -1.43 7.90 -11.48
N VAL A 607 -0.75 7.15 -10.61
CA VAL A 607 0.38 6.28 -10.96
C VAL A 607 0.18 4.90 -10.36
N VAL A 608 0.78 3.89 -10.99
CA VAL A 608 0.78 2.51 -10.49
C VAL A 608 2.15 2.18 -9.93
N ALA A 609 2.25 2.02 -8.61
CA ALA A 609 3.44 1.50 -7.97
C ALA A 609 3.42 -0.04 -8.03
N VAL A 610 4.52 -0.67 -8.43
CA VAL A 610 4.68 -2.13 -8.56
C VAL A 610 5.95 -2.55 -7.85
N VAL A 611 5.86 -3.50 -6.93
CA VAL A 611 7.00 -4.02 -6.18
C VAL A 611 7.76 -5.09 -6.98
N ASP A 612 9.07 -5.16 -6.81
CA ASP A 612 9.86 -6.34 -7.15
C ASP A 612 9.46 -7.50 -6.22
N TRP A 613 8.50 -8.29 -6.69
CA TRP A 613 7.87 -9.33 -5.87
C TRP A 613 8.84 -10.45 -5.49
N GLU A 614 9.79 -10.80 -6.36
CA GLU A 614 10.74 -11.88 -6.06
C GLU A 614 11.62 -11.50 -4.87
N ARG A 615 12.16 -10.28 -4.90
CA ARG A 615 12.95 -9.74 -3.79
C ARG A 615 12.12 -9.50 -2.53
N ARG A 616 10.92 -8.91 -2.67
CA ARG A 616 10.02 -8.67 -1.53
C ARG A 616 9.63 -9.97 -0.84
N PHE A 617 9.28 -11.00 -1.60
CA PHE A 617 8.87 -12.28 -1.03
C PHE A 617 10.03 -13.00 -0.33
N ASP A 618 11.24 -12.97 -0.90
CA ASP A 618 12.45 -13.47 -0.22
C ASP A 618 12.69 -12.74 1.12
N HIS A 619 12.58 -11.42 1.14
CA HIS A 619 12.72 -10.61 2.36
C HIS A 619 11.64 -10.92 3.40
N MET A 620 10.37 -11.05 2.98
CA MET A 620 9.27 -11.47 3.86
C MET A 620 9.57 -12.84 4.48
N GLN A 621 10.08 -13.80 3.70
CA GLN A 621 10.45 -15.11 4.21
C GLN A 621 11.56 -15.00 5.27
N GLN A 622 12.62 -14.24 5.02
CA GLN A 622 13.72 -14.11 5.97
C GLN A 622 13.29 -13.40 7.25
N HIS A 623 12.51 -12.33 7.13
CA HIS A 623 12.03 -11.56 8.26
C HIS A 623 11.03 -12.36 9.11
N SER A 624 10.03 -12.99 8.49
CA SER A 624 9.09 -13.85 9.21
C SER A 624 9.77 -15.06 9.87
N ALA A 625 10.79 -15.64 9.23
CA ALA A 625 11.58 -16.70 9.83
C ALA A 625 12.37 -16.23 11.07
N GLN A 626 12.84 -14.97 11.08
CA GLN A 626 13.47 -14.41 12.27
C GLN A 626 12.49 -14.34 13.45
N HIS A 627 11.28 -13.80 13.26
CA HIS A 627 10.27 -13.74 14.33
C HIS A 627 9.96 -15.13 14.88
N LEU A 628 9.76 -16.11 13.99
CA LEU A 628 9.50 -17.49 14.40
C LEU A 628 10.69 -18.11 15.16
N LEU A 629 11.91 -17.89 14.70
CA LEU A 629 13.13 -18.37 15.36
C LEU A 629 13.29 -17.75 16.74
N SER A 630 13.05 -16.44 16.87
CA SER A 630 13.12 -15.72 18.14
C SER A 630 12.07 -16.21 19.13
N ALA A 631 10.82 -16.36 18.70
CA ALA A 631 9.72 -16.87 19.52
C ALA A 631 10.01 -18.25 20.13
N ILE A 632 10.61 -19.14 19.34
CA ILE A 632 10.94 -20.50 19.79
C ILE A 632 12.22 -20.48 20.64
N ALA A 633 13.24 -19.69 20.28
CA ALA A 633 14.44 -19.55 21.09
C ALA A 633 14.14 -19.03 22.51
N GLU A 634 13.17 -18.12 22.66
CA GLU A 634 12.73 -17.62 23.96
C GLU A 634 12.15 -18.71 24.86
N ARG A 635 11.39 -19.67 24.29
CA ARG A 635 10.91 -20.87 25.02
C ARG A 635 12.03 -21.76 25.53
N HIS A 636 13.17 -21.73 24.84
CA HIS A 636 14.40 -22.41 25.23
C HIS A 636 15.30 -21.58 26.14
N GLY A 637 14.83 -20.43 26.63
CA GLY A 637 15.55 -19.58 27.58
C GLY A 637 16.50 -18.56 26.96
N TYR A 638 16.36 -18.26 25.66
CA TYR A 638 17.25 -17.33 24.96
C TYR A 638 16.50 -16.15 24.33
N ALA A 639 16.86 -14.93 24.72
CA ALA A 639 16.31 -13.71 24.15
C ALA A 639 17.10 -13.26 22.91
N THR A 640 16.39 -12.69 21.94
CA THR A 640 17.01 -12.05 20.77
C THR A 640 17.43 -10.62 21.10
N THR A 641 18.70 -10.30 20.85
CA THR A 641 19.24 -8.94 21.06
C THR A 641 19.35 -8.15 19.77
N THR A 642 19.88 -8.78 18.72
CA THR A 642 20.06 -8.17 17.40
C THR A 642 19.80 -9.20 16.32
N TRP A 643 19.46 -8.74 15.13
CA TRP A 643 19.43 -9.59 13.95
C TRP A 643 19.87 -8.79 12.71
N SER A 644 20.28 -9.49 11.68
CA SER A 644 20.66 -8.89 10.40
C SER A 644 20.13 -9.71 9.25
N LEU A 645 19.38 -9.07 8.35
CA LEU A 645 19.01 -9.60 7.05
C LEU A 645 20.14 -9.31 6.05
N GLY A 646 20.98 -10.31 5.77
CA GLY A 646 22.01 -10.19 4.74
C GLY A 646 21.47 -10.55 3.35
N GLU A 647 22.24 -10.26 2.31
CA GLU A 647 21.86 -10.58 0.91
C GLU A 647 21.68 -12.09 0.68
N GLU A 648 22.53 -12.91 1.29
CA GLU A 648 22.53 -14.36 1.10
C GLU A 648 22.15 -15.14 2.36
N ARG A 649 22.55 -14.62 3.53
CA ARG A 649 22.41 -15.30 4.83
C ARG A 649 22.01 -14.30 5.90
N ASN A 650 21.25 -14.77 6.88
CA ASN A 650 20.83 -13.96 8.02
C ASN A 650 21.55 -14.43 9.28
N ASN A 651 21.58 -13.58 10.29
CA ASN A 651 21.98 -13.98 11.63
C ASN A 651 21.11 -13.34 12.71
N VAL A 652 21.01 -14.04 13.84
CA VAL A 652 20.36 -13.57 15.06
C VAL A 652 21.33 -13.74 16.23
N GLU A 653 21.38 -12.77 17.13
CA GLU A 653 22.21 -12.81 18.34
C GLU A 653 21.36 -13.13 19.56
N LEU A 654 21.61 -14.30 20.14
CA LEU A 654 20.86 -14.87 21.25
C LEU A 654 21.65 -14.78 22.56
N VAL A 655 21.00 -14.35 23.63
CA VAL A 655 21.56 -14.28 24.99
C VAL A 655 20.70 -15.08 25.98
N PRO A 656 21.27 -15.71 27.00
CA PRO A 656 20.48 -16.37 28.04
C PRO A 656 19.58 -15.38 28.79
N LEU A 657 18.31 -15.73 29.02
CA LEU A 657 17.39 -14.98 29.88
C LEU A 657 17.86 -15.04 31.35
N VAL A 658 17.87 -13.90 32.03
CA VAL A 658 18.24 -13.81 33.46
C VAL A 658 17.03 -14.22 34.31
N ALA A 659 17.24 -15.00 35.36
CA ALA A 659 16.20 -15.71 36.14
C ALA A 659 15.17 -14.83 36.90
N SER A 660 15.06 -13.53 36.64
CA SER A 660 14.08 -12.64 37.29
C SER A 660 12.84 -12.30 36.45
N GLU A 661 12.73 -12.77 35.20
CA GLU A 661 11.61 -12.42 34.29
C GLU A 661 10.93 -13.63 33.63
N ALA A 662 10.96 -14.81 34.26
CA ALA A 662 10.19 -15.96 33.78
C ALA A 662 8.71 -15.84 34.18
N SER A 663 7.84 -15.59 33.19
CA SER A 663 6.38 -15.72 33.31
C SER A 663 5.96 -17.16 33.66
N GLU A 664 4.91 -17.30 34.47
CA GLU A 664 4.35 -18.55 35.03
C GLU A 664 3.87 -19.62 34.00
N ALA A 665 4.11 -19.45 32.70
CA ALA A 665 3.64 -20.38 31.67
C ALA A 665 4.64 -21.52 31.30
N ALA A 666 5.88 -21.50 31.80
CA ALA A 666 6.91 -22.48 31.45
C ALA A 666 7.03 -23.61 32.50
N SER A 667 6.02 -24.47 32.61
CA SER A 667 6.19 -25.79 33.23
C SER A 667 6.42 -26.83 32.14
N THR A 668 7.70 -27.14 31.87
CA THR A 668 8.31 -28.48 31.79
C THR A 668 9.71 -28.30 31.19
N VAL A 669 10.72 -28.94 31.79
CA VAL A 669 12.17 -28.89 31.49
C VAL A 669 12.94 -27.76 32.20
N VAL A 670 13.14 -27.95 33.51
CA VAL A 670 14.22 -27.29 34.25
C VAL A 670 15.52 -28.02 33.90
N VAL A 671 16.34 -27.44 33.02
CA VAL A 671 17.75 -27.83 32.93
C VAL A 671 18.46 -27.19 34.12
N VAL A 672 18.78 -28.00 35.12
CA VAL A 672 19.65 -27.63 36.23
C VAL A 672 21.05 -27.36 35.65
N VAL A 673 21.39 -26.08 35.46
CA VAL A 673 22.78 -25.69 35.17
C VAL A 673 23.49 -25.50 36.50
N ASP A 674 24.35 -26.46 36.81
CA ASP A 674 25.15 -26.53 38.02
C ASP A 674 26.10 -25.32 38.11
N ALA A 675 25.97 -24.51 39.16
CA ALA A 675 26.64 -23.22 39.33
C ALA A 675 28.15 -23.31 39.66
N LYS A 676 28.81 -24.41 39.31
CA LYS A 676 30.25 -24.63 39.50
C LYS A 676 30.90 -25.25 38.26
N ALA A 677 30.78 -24.57 37.13
CA ALA A 677 31.62 -24.83 35.96
C ALA A 677 32.18 -23.52 35.39
N THR A 678 33.44 -23.27 35.75
CA THR A 678 34.44 -22.42 35.10
C THR A 678 34.27 -22.26 33.57
N THR A 679 34.16 -21.00 33.13
CA THR A 679 34.86 -20.41 31.96
C THR A 679 35.16 -21.32 30.75
N SER A 680 34.17 -21.86 30.02
CA SER A 680 34.47 -22.45 28.68
C SER A 680 33.33 -22.76 27.68
N ALA A 681 32.12 -22.22 27.80
CA ALA A 681 31.14 -22.31 26.68
C ALA A 681 30.41 -20.97 26.48
N LYS A 682 30.84 -20.20 25.47
CA LYS A 682 30.21 -18.92 25.06
C LYS A 682 29.13 -19.10 23.98
N VAL A 683 28.84 -20.34 23.56
CA VAL A 683 27.99 -20.68 22.41
C VAL A 683 26.90 -21.65 22.86
N ILE A 684 25.66 -21.44 22.43
CA ILE A 684 24.52 -22.34 22.68
C ILE A 684 24.88 -23.77 22.25
N PRO A 685 24.59 -24.81 23.08
CA PRO A 685 24.84 -26.20 22.72
C PRO A 685 24.18 -26.60 21.39
N ALA A 686 24.87 -27.41 20.59
CA ALA A 686 24.38 -27.83 19.27
C ALA A 686 23.05 -28.60 19.36
N GLU A 687 22.86 -29.42 20.40
CA GLU A 687 21.60 -30.16 20.62
C GLU A 687 20.41 -29.21 20.83
N THR A 688 20.59 -28.12 21.58
CA THR A 688 19.54 -27.11 21.78
C THR A 688 19.20 -26.39 20.48
N LEU A 689 20.21 -26.06 19.64
CA LEU A 689 19.96 -25.44 18.34
C LEU A 689 19.19 -26.39 17.39
N LEU A 690 19.48 -27.69 17.43
CA LEU A 690 18.74 -28.69 16.64
C LEU A 690 17.28 -28.82 17.09
N GLN A 691 17.01 -28.75 18.40
CA GLN A 691 15.65 -28.75 18.93
C GLN A 691 14.87 -27.49 18.50
N ILE A 692 15.49 -26.31 18.63
CA ILE A 692 14.92 -25.05 18.16
C ILE A 692 14.61 -25.13 16.65
N GLU A 693 15.54 -25.62 15.83
CA GLU A 693 15.30 -25.77 14.38
C GLU A 693 14.13 -26.73 14.09
N ALA A 694 14.03 -27.85 14.80
CA ALA A 694 12.97 -28.82 14.61
C ALA A 694 11.59 -28.22 14.93
N GLU A 695 11.45 -27.54 16.07
CA GLU A 695 10.21 -26.87 16.47
C GLU A 695 9.82 -25.73 15.52
N VAL A 696 10.81 -24.97 15.02
CA VAL A 696 10.59 -23.93 13.99
C VAL A 696 9.99 -24.56 12.74
N ASN A 697 10.55 -25.65 12.24
CA ASN A 697 10.04 -26.33 11.06
C ASN A 697 8.69 -27.01 11.32
N GLU A 698 8.42 -27.50 12.53
CA GLU A 698 7.11 -28.02 12.90
C GLU A 698 6.03 -26.92 12.88
N ALA A 699 6.33 -25.72 13.39
CA ALA A 699 5.45 -24.57 13.28
C ALA A 699 5.18 -24.16 11.82
N ILE A 700 6.19 -24.26 10.95
CA ILE A 700 6.05 -24.03 9.50
C ILE A 700 5.11 -25.07 8.87
N VAL A 701 5.27 -26.35 9.20
CA VAL A 701 4.42 -27.44 8.69
C VAL A 701 2.97 -27.28 9.14
N ARG A 702 2.74 -26.81 10.37
CA ARG A 702 1.39 -26.46 10.87
C ARG A 702 0.76 -25.29 10.12
N GLY A 703 1.55 -24.48 9.40
CA GLY A 703 1.05 -23.41 8.56
C GLY A 703 0.39 -22.27 9.32
N LEU A 704 0.79 -22.04 10.57
CA LEU A 704 0.19 -21.04 11.47
C LEU A 704 0.07 -19.68 10.78
N ALA A 705 -1.04 -18.99 11.05
CA ALA A 705 -1.26 -17.67 10.49
C ALA A 705 -0.29 -16.66 11.10
N MET A 706 0.21 -15.74 10.27
CA MET A 706 1.02 -14.61 10.71
C MET A 706 0.30 -13.32 10.30
N THR A 707 -0.24 -12.60 11.28
CA THR A 707 -1.16 -11.49 11.06
C THR A 707 -0.62 -10.19 11.68
N PRO A 708 -0.56 -9.10 10.92
CA PRO A 708 -0.26 -7.80 11.49
C PRO A 708 -1.49 -7.23 12.21
N THR A 709 -1.28 -6.78 13.44
CA THR A 709 -2.26 -6.09 14.30
C THR A 709 -1.64 -4.79 14.84
N PHE A 710 -2.40 -4.01 15.61
CA PHE A 710 -1.86 -2.87 16.35
C PHE A 710 -2.17 -3.09 17.83
N ALA A 711 -1.18 -2.92 18.70
CA ALA A 711 -1.37 -3.02 20.14
C ALA A 711 -2.26 -1.88 20.62
N THR A 712 -3.26 -2.19 21.44
CA THR A 712 -4.15 -1.22 22.09
C THR A 712 -3.45 -0.58 23.29
N PRO A 713 -3.31 0.76 23.35
CA PRO A 713 -2.82 1.46 24.53
C PRO A 713 -3.49 1.00 25.83
N GLY A 714 -2.68 0.57 26.80
CA GLY A 714 -3.16 0.10 28.11
C GLY A 714 -3.51 -1.39 28.21
N SER A 715 -3.40 -2.18 27.14
CA SER A 715 -3.47 -3.65 27.23
C SER A 715 -2.20 -4.24 27.88
N PRO A 716 -2.24 -5.48 28.41
CA PRO A 716 -1.04 -6.17 28.90
C PRO A 716 0.06 -6.31 27.83
N GLU A 717 -0.35 -6.51 26.58
CA GLU A 717 0.52 -6.57 25.40
C GLU A 717 1.19 -5.21 25.16
N TRP A 718 0.43 -4.10 25.20
CA TRP A 718 0.98 -2.75 25.11
C TRP A 718 1.91 -2.44 26.27
N ALA A 719 1.58 -2.82 27.51
CA ALA A 719 2.43 -2.57 28.67
C ALA A 719 3.77 -3.32 28.57
N SER A 720 3.75 -4.59 28.13
CA SER A 720 4.94 -5.41 27.89
C SER A 720 5.84 -4.82 26.81
N ILE A 721 5.24 -4.29 25.75
CA ILE A 721 5.94 -3.67 24.63
C ILE A 721 6.46 -2.27 25.00
N ALA A 722 5.62 -1.42 25.59
CA ALA A 722 5.94 -0.05 25.98
C ALA A 722 7.06 -0.01 27.03
N ALA A 723 7.16 -1.04 27.89
CA ALA A 723 8.29 -1.19 28.82
C ALA A 723 9.66 -1.27 28.12
N LYS A 724 9.70 -1.60 26.82
CA LYS A 724 10.92 -1.63 25.99
C LYS A 724 11.30 -0.26 25.42
N PHE A 725 10.47 0.78 25.60
CA PHE A 725 10.69 2.15 25.12
C PHE A 725 10.80 3.14 26.29
N SER A 726 11.57 4.21 26.13
CA SER A 726 11.57 5.33 27.10
C SER A 726 10.27 6.12 26.99
N ALA A 727 9.81 6.74 28.10
CA ALA A 727 8.55 7.49 28.15
C ALA A 727 8.39 8.51 27.01
N ASP A 728 9.47 9.21 26.64
CA ASP A 728 9.48 10.23 25.58
C ASP A 728 9.57 9.67 24.14
N ALA A 729 9.77 8.35 23.99
CA ALA A 729 9.97 7.67 22.70
C ALA A 729 8.90 6.60 22.41
N THR A 730 7.84 6.53 23.22
CA THR A 730 6.76 5.57 23.01
C THR A 730 5.96 5.99 21.77
N PRO A 731 5.86 5.14 20.73
CA PRO A 731 5.08 5.46 19.53
C PRO A 731 3.59 5.66 19.86
N THR A 732 2.92 6.56 19.15
CA THR A 732 1.46 6.80 19.29
C THR A 732 0.61 5.62 18.80
N ALA A 733 1.16 4.76 17.94
CA ALA A 733 0.61 3.48 17.53
C ALA A 733 1.74 2.45 17.37
N MET A 734 1.54 1.23 17.89
CA MET A 734 2.54 0.15 17.80
C MET A 734 1.98 -1.00 16.97
N ARG A 735 2.47 -1.16 15.74
CA ARG A 735 2.16 -2.34 14.92
C ARG A 735 2.83 -3.56 15.53
N VAL A 736 2.03 -4.59 15.79
CA VAL A 736 2.46 -5.88 16.29
C VAL A 736 2.23 -6.92 15.21
N VAL A 737 3.09 -7.93 15.17
CA VAL A 737 2.90 -9.06 14.28
C VAL A 737 2.71 -10.29 15.15
N CYS A 738 1.54 -10.91 14.99
CA CYS A 738 1.13 -12.06 15.75
C CYS A 738 1.37 -13.33 14.93
N ILE A 739 2.09 -14.28 15.53
CA ILE A 739 2.14 -15.67 15.06
C ILE A 739 1.15 -16.45 15.91
N GLU A 740 0.12 -17.00 15.26
CA GLU A 740 -1.00 -17.68 15.92
C GLU A 740 -0.52 -18.69 16.98
N GLY A 741 -0.86 -18.43 18.25
CA GLY A 741 -0.55 -19.31 19.38
C GLY A 741 0.94 -19.40 19.77
N LEU A 742 1.81 -18.56 19.18
CA LEU A 742 3.25 -18.59 19.45
C LEU A 742 3.80 -17.29 20.02
N ASP A 743 3.56 -16.16 19.35
CA ASP A 743 4.26 -14.90 19.63
C ASP A 743 3.47 -13.68 19.15
N ALA A 744 3.71 -12.53 19.77
CA ALA A 744 3.19 -11.22 19.37
C ALA A 744 4.24 -10.16 19.67
N ASN A 745 4.93 -9.69 18.62
CA ASN A 745 6.05 -8.76 18.77
C ASN A 745 5.92 -7.49 17.90
N PRO A 746 6.37 -6.32 18.40
CA PRO A 746 6.34 -5.08 17.65
C PRO A 746 7.21 -5.19 16.40
N CYS A 747 6.63 -4.91 15.24
CA CYS A 747 7.36 -4.95 14.00
C CYS A 747 6.70 -4.03 12.97
N CYS A 748 7.51 -3.27 12.23
CA CYS A 748 7.06 -2.45 11.12
C CYS A 748 7.30 -3.11 9.74
N GLY A 749 8.02 -4.23 9.66
CA GLY A 749 8.35 -4.88 8.40
C GLY A 749 7.23 -5.71 7.78
N THR A 750 7.54 -6.32 6.64
CA THR A 750 6.56 -7.09 5.85
C THR A 750 6.68 -8.58 6.10
N HIS A 751 5.55 -9.28 6.13
CA HIS A 751 5.50 -10.68 6.58
C HIS A 751 4.69 -11.56 5.66
N VAL A 752 5.06 -12.84 5.60
CA VAL A 752 4.21 -13.88 4.99
C VAL A 752 2.88 -13.97 5.75
N GLN A 753 1.81 -14.38 5.07
CA GLN A 753 0.47 -14.52 5.67
C GLN A 753 0.31 -15.86 6.42
N SER A 754 1.08 -16.87 6.01
CA SER A 754 1.16 -18.17 6.65
C SER A 754 2.61 -18.62 6.75
N LEU A 755 2.97 -19.21 7.88
CA LEU A 755 4.31 -19.78 8.08
C LEU A 755 4.64 -20.86 7.03
N ALA A 756 3.65 -21.53 6.43
CA ALA A 756 3.87 -22.50 5.36
C ALA A 756 4.61 -21.87 4.15
N GLN A 757 4.47 -20.57 3.94
CA GLN A 757 5.18 -19.84 2.89
C GLN A 757 6.69 -19.74 3.16
N LEU A 758 7.17 -19.97 4.39
CA LEU A 758 8.60 -20.09 4.71
C LEU A 758 9.20 -21.37 4.14
N ARG A 759 8.39 -22.40 3.86
CA ARG A 759 8.77 -23.75 3.43
C ARG A 759 9.63 -24.50 4.45
N SER A 760 10.80 -23.98 4.78
CA SER A 760 11.71 -24.51 5.80
C SER A 760 12.67 -23.43 6.28
N VAL A 761 13.19 -23.60 7.49
CA VAL A 761 14.30 -22.82 8.05
C VAL A 761 15.46 -23.76 8.37
N ARG A 762 16.69 -23.33 8.06
CA ARG A 762 17.91 -24.06 8.40
C ARG A 762 18.91 -23.16 9.12
N LEU A 763 19.41 -23.63 10.25
CA LEU A 763 20.52 -23.07 10.99
C LEU A 763 21.83 -23.59 10.39
N LEU A 764 22.73 -22.69 10.05
CA LEU A 764 23.96 -23.01 9.32
C LEU A 764 25.11 -23.30 10.26
N HIS A 765 25.38 -22.37 11.18
CA HIS A 765 26.36 -22.51 12.25
C HIS A 765 26.12 -21.45 13.32
N ALA A 766 26.70 -21.66 14.50
CA ALA A 766 26.70 -20.69 15.59
C ALA A 766 28.13 -20.33 15.99
N GLU A 767 28.35 -19.06 16.29
CA GLU A 767 29.65 -18.53 16.73
C GLU A 767 29.50 -17.64 17.96
N ALA A 768 30.58 -17.52 18.75
CA ALA A 768 30.61 -16.64 19.90
C ALA A 768 30.69 -15.17 19.44
N ALA A 769 29.68 -14.38 19.79
CA ALA A 769 29.69 -12.92 19.69
C ALA A 769 29.94 -12.30 21.07
N ARG A 770 30.18 -10.99 21.15
CA ARG A 770 30.51 -10.29 22.42
C ARG A 770 29.33 -10.36 23.41
N GLY A 771 29.32 -11.39 24.24
CA GLY A 771 28.26 -11.61 25.23
C GLY A 771 27.01 -12.31 24.70
N ALA A 772 27.03 -12.80 23.45
CA ALA A 772 25.89 -13.46 22.79
C ALA A 772 26.36 -14.63 21.91
N THR A 773 25.43 -15.50 21.54
CA THR A 773 25.63 -16.51 20.48
C THR A 773 25.03 -15.99 19.19
N ARG A 774 25.85 -15.82 18.15
CA ARG A 774 25.37 -15.47 16.81
C ARG A 774 25.03 -16.73 16.04
N VAL A 775 23.75 -16.92 15.74
CA VAL A 775 23.23 -18.06 14.98
C VAL A 775 22.95 -17.61 13.55
N TRP A 776 23.60 -18.24 12.58
CA TRP A 776 23.38 -17.98 11.16
C TRP A 776 22.27 -18.88 10.62
N PHE A 777 21.32 -18.32 9.87
CA PHE A 777 20.18 -19.08 9.34
C PHE A 777 19.73 -18.60 7.95
N VAL A 778 18.99 -19.46 7.26
CA VAL A 778 18.32 -19.18 5.97
C VAL A 778 16.91 -19.78 5.97
N ALA A 779 15.98 -19.14 5.26
CA ALA A 779 14.60 -19.59 5.11
C ALA A 779 14.14 -19.58 3.65
N GLY A 780 13.09 -20.34 3.32
CA GLY A 780 12.47 -20.29 1.99
C GLY A 780 13.41 -20.72 0.87
N GLU A 781 13.43 -19.95 -0.22
CA GLU A 781 14.27 -20.28 -1.39
C GLU A 781 15.77 -20.25 -1.08
N ARG A 782 16.19 -19.50 -0.05
CA ARG A 782 17.60 -19.48 0.39
C ARG A 782 18.09 -20.82 0.87
N VAL A 783 17.21 -21.70 1.38
CA VAL A 783 17.57 -23.06 1.77
C VAL A 783 18.02 -23.88 0.55
N ASN A 784 17.28 -23.80 -0.56
CA ASN A 784 17.66 -24.48 -1.81
C ASN A 784 18.96 -23.93 -2.39
N ARG A 785 19.15 -22.60 -2.32
CA ARG A 785 20.39 -21.95 -2.77
C ARG A 785 21.59 -22.39 -1.94
N GLU A 786 21.46 -22.45 -0.62
CA GLU A 786 22.54 -22.90 0.26
C GLU A 786 22.82 -24.40 0.11
N PHE A 787 21.77 -25.24 0.00
CA PHE A 787 21.93 -26.66 -0.32
C PHE A 787 22.71 -26.86 -1.63
N SER A 788 22.35 -26.12 -2.68
CA SER A 788 23.07 -26.16 -3.95
C SER A 788 24.54 -25.74 -3.82
N ARG A 789 24.85 -24.75 -2.96
CA ARG A 789 26.24 -24.35 -2.68
C ARG A 789 26.99 -25.44 -1.91
N MET A 790 26.38 -26.04 -0.90
CA MET A 790 26.93 -27.15 -0.13
C MET A 790 27.21 -28.35 -1.01
N PHE A 791 26.26 -28.76 -1.83
CA PHE A 791 26.37 -29.89 -2.74
C PHE A 791 27.49 -29.70 -3.77
N ARG A 792 27.66 -28.50 -4.33
CA ARG A 792 28.79 -28.21 -5.23
C ARG A 792 30.15 -28.33 -4.52
N ARG A 793 30.25 -27.87 -3.27
CA ARG A 793 31.48 -28.03 -2.46
C ARG A 793 31.76 -29.50 -2.20
N GLU A 794 30.74 -30.28 -1.88
CA GLU A 794 30.85 -31.72 -1.64
C GLU A 794 31.28 -32.49 -2.90
N GLN A 795 30.69 -32.17 -4.06
CA GLN A 795 31.14 -32.72 -5.35
C GLN A 795 32.60 -32.39 -5.67
N ALA A 796 33.08 -31.19 -5.29
CA ALA A 796 34.48 -30.83 -5.44
C ALA A 796 35.38 -31.67 -4.51
N LEU A 797 34.96 -31.91 -3.26
CA LEU A 797 35.69 -32.75 -2.31
C LEU A 797 35.73 -34.22 -2.75
N VAL A 798 34.66 -34.77 -3.31
CA VAL A 798 34.65 -36.13 -3.90
C VAL A 798 35.76 -36.27 -4.94
N LYS A 799 35.94 -35.24 -5.79
CA LYS A 799 37.02 -35.23 -6.81
C LYS A 799 38.40 -35.09 -6.20
N LEU A 800 38.57 -34.27 -5.15
CA LEU A 800 39.87 -34.02 -4.51
C LEU A 800 40.35 -35.18 -3.65
N LEU A 801 39.44 -35.84 -2.94
CA LEU A 801 39.75 -36.91 -1.98
C LEU A 801 39.61 -38.32 -2.58
N SER A 802 38.98 -38.41 -3.76
CA SER A 802 38.67 -39.67 -4.46
C SER A 802 37.91 -40.66 -3.57
N CYS A 803 36.96 -40.17 -2.77
CA CYS A 803 36.10 -40.98 -1.91
C CYS A 803 34.68 -40.41 -1.84
N GLY A 804 33.74 -41.24 -1.39
CA GLY A 804 32.36 -40.83 -1.16
C GLY A 804 32.22 -39.78 -0.05
N PRO A 805 31.14 -38.99 -0.03
CA PRO A 805 30.92 -37.93 0.97
C PRO A 805 31.08 -38.37 2.43
N ASP A 806 30.52 -39.51 2.79
CA ASP A 806 30.58 -40.06 4.16
C ASP A 806 32.01 -40.35 4.64
N GLU A 807 32.96 -40.48 3.70
CA GLU A 807 34.36 -40.77 3.99
C GLU A 807 35.26 -39.53 4.01
N HIS A 808 34.74 -38.35 3.63
CA HIS A 808 35.57 -37.14 3.49
C HIS A 808 36.31 -36.81 4.79
N ALA A 809 35.62 -36.79 5.93
CA ALA A 809 36.22 -36.49 7.23
C ALA A 809 37.32 -37.49 7.59
N SER A 810 37.02 -38.80 7.51
CA SER A 810 38.00 -39.85 7.79
C SER A 810 39.21 -39.78 6.85
N ARG A 811 39.00 -39.44 5.57
CA ARG A 811 40.08 -39.31 4.59
C ARG A 811 40.97 -38.11 4.90
N VAL A 812 40.39 -36.98 5.30
CA VAL A 812 41.13 -35.79 5.75
C VAL A 812 41.91 -36.10 7.03
N GLU A 813 41.33 -36.80 8.00
CA GLU A 813 42.04 -37.24 9.21
C GLU A 813 43.23 -38.14 8.89
N LYS A 814 43.06 -39.11 7.98
CA LYS A 814 44.15 -39.96 7.50
C LYS A 814 45.25 -39.15 6.79
N LEU A 815 44.88 -38.16 5.97
CA LEU A 815 45.84 -37.26 5.32
C LEU A 815 46.60 -36.40 6.34
N LEU A 816 45.92 -35.86 7.34
CA LEU A 816 46.55 -35.10 8.42
C LEU A 816 47.48 -35.97 9.27
N ALA A 817 47.09 -37.22 9.56
CA ALA A 817 47.93 -38.18 10.25
C ALA A 817 49.16 -38.56 9.42
N ALA A 818 48.98 -38.82 8.11
CA ALA A 818 50.08 -39.09 7.18
C ALA A 818 51.03 -37.89 7.04
N GLN A 819 50.50 -36.66 6.98
CA GLN A 819 51.31 -35.44 6.97
C GLN A 819 52.14 -35.30 8.24
N LYS A 820 51.54 -35.55 9.42
CA LYS A 820 52.27 -35.54 10.71
C LYS A 820 53.34 -36.63 10.78
N ALA A 821 53.05 -37.83 10.28
CA ALA A 821 54.01 -38.93 10.22
C ALA A 821 55.18 -38.61 9.30
N ALA A 822 54.91 -38.13 8.09
CA ALA A 822 55.91 -37.70 7.13
C ALA A 822 56.77 -36.54 7.67
N ALA A 823 56.16 -35.58 8.39
CA ALA A 823 56.90 -34.49 9.03
C ALA A 823 57.84 -35.00 10.15
N LYS A 824 57.43 -36.03 10.91
CA LYS A 824 58.27 -36.67 11.93
C LYS A 824 59.42 -37.46 11.30
N GLU A 825 59.14 -38.21 10.24
CA GLU A 825 60.15 -38.96 9.49
C GLU A 825 61.17 -38.03 8.80
N LEU A 826 60.70 -36.96 8.16
CA LEU A 826 61.56 -35.92 7.59
C LEU A 826 62.50 -35.33 8.65
N LYS A 827 62.01 -35.10 9.88
CA LYS A 827 62.85 -34.63 10.99
C LYS A 827 63.90 -35.67 11.40
N SER A 828 63.57 -36.96 11.41
CA SER A 828 64.53 -38.04 11.71
C SER A 828 65.62 -38.12 10.65
N LEU A 829 65.23 -38.15 9.37
CA LEU A 829 66.17 -38.17 8.24
C LEU A 829 67.04 -36.91 8.20
N GLN A 830 66.50 -35.75 8.57
CA GLN A 830 67.29 -34.53 8.74
C GLN A 830 68.33 -34.65 9.86
N GLN A 831 68.03 -35.34 10.96
CA GLN A 831 69.02 -35.60 12.02
C GLN A 831 70.10 -36.57 11.58
N GLU A 832 69.74 -37.67 10.90
CA GLU A 832 70.69 -38.63 10.35
C GLU A 832 71.62 -37.99 9.31
N LEU A 833 71.06 -37.20 8.39
CA LEU A 833 71.84 -36.43 7.42
C LEU A 833 72.76 -35.42 8.12
N ALA A 834 72.26 -34.71 9.13
CA ALA A 834 73.07 -33.76 9.89
C ALA A 834 74.26 -34.44 10.59
N ALA A 835 74.07 -35.65 11.11
CA ALA A 835 75.13 -36.45 11.71
C ALA A 835 76.19 -36.88 10.67
N SER A 836 75.76 -37.34 9.49
CA SER A 836 76.67 -37.71 8.40
C SER A 836 77.47 -36.51 7.89
N VAL A 837 76.81 -35.38 7.65
CA VAL A 837 77.46 -34.13 7.24
C VAL A 837 78.45 -33.68 8.31
N ALA A 838 78.06 -33.67 9.59
CA ALA A 838 78.96 -33.30 10.67
C ALA A 838 80.22 -34.20 10.71
N ALA A 839 80.07 -35.51 10.51
CA ALA A 839 81.20 -36.43 10.47
C ALA A 839 82.20 -36.09 9.33
N GLU A 840 81.70 -35.74 8.15
CA GLU A 840 82.54 -35.27 7.03
C GLU A 840 83.25 -33.96 7.36
N LEU A 841 82.54 -32.99 7.95
CA LEU A 841 83.13 -31.70 8.32
C LEU A 841 84.19 -31.85 9.42
N VAL A 842 83.94 -32.72 10.40
CA VAL A 842 84.92 -33.04 11.45
C VAL A 842 86.15 -33.71 10.84
N ALA A 843 86.00 -34.62 9.87
CA ALA A 843 87.15 -35.20 9.17
C ALA A 843 87.95 -34.15 8.39
N GLN A 844 87.27 -33.21 7.70
CA GLN A 844 87.93 -32.11 6.98
C GLN A 844 88.70 -31.17 7.90
N SER A 845 88.22 -30.96 9.13
CA SER A 845 88.86 -30.10 10.14
C SER A 845 90.26 -30.56 10.57
N ALA A 846 90.63 -31.81 10.28
CA ALA A 846 92.00 -32.30 10.52
C ALA A 846 93.01 -31.74 9.50
N SER A 847 92.54 -31.27 8.34
CA SER A 847 93.40 -30.81 7.23
C SER A 847 93.38 -29.30 7.01
N THR A 848 92.37 -28.59 7.55
CA THR A 848 92.19 -27.15 7.36
C THR A 848 91.68 -26.49 8.64
N PRO A 849 92.12 -25.26 8.96
CA PRO A 849 91.73 -24.56 10.19
C PRO A 849 90.30 -23.96 10.13
N VAL A 850 89.72 -23.84 8.93
CA VAL A 850 88.36 -23.36 8.70
C VAL A 850 87.66 -24.30 7.73
N VAL A 851 86.49 -24.82 8.13
CA VAL A 851 85.70 -25.77 7.35
C VAL A 851 84.37 -25.13 6.95
N GLN A 852 84.01 -25.20 5.68
CA GLN A 852 82.79 -24.62 5.12
C GLN A 852 81.77 -25.71 4.81
N TYR A 853 80.51 -25.45 5.14
CA TYR A 853 79.38 -26.21 4.64
C TYR A 853 78.29 -25.27 4.17
N HIS A 854 77.92 -25.38 2.89
CA HIS A 854 76.79 -24.67 2.32
C HIS A 854 75.77 -25.66 1.78
N ARG A 855 74.60 -25.71 2.44
CA ARG A 855 73.44 -26.43 1.91
C ARG A 855 72.74 -25.54 0.88
N ALA A 856 73.13 -25.70 -0.38
CA ALA A 856 72.41 -25.07 -1.49
C ALA A 856 70.99 -25.65 -1.58
N GLU A 857 70.00 -24.78 -1.80
CA GLU A 857 68.62 -25.20 -1.99
C GLU A 857 68.48 -25.96 -3.32
N SER A 858 68.01 -27.20 -3.29
CA SER A 858 67.72 -27.95 -4.51
C SER A 858 66.38 -27.48 -5.09
N GLY A 859 66.44 -26.51 -6.00
CA GLY A 859 65.42 -26.19 -7.01
C GLY A 859 63.93 -26.13 -6.60
N GLY A 860 63.37 -24.91 -6.59
CA GLY A 860 62.07 -24.68 -7.24
C GLY A 860 60.79 -24.71 -6.41
N GLY A 861 60.83 -24.46 -5.09
CA GLY A 861 59.62 -24.32 -4.27
C GLY A 861 59.41 -22.88 -3.77
N SER A 862 58.70 -22.03 -4.53
CA SER A 862 58.36 -20.65 -4.15
C SER A 862 57.30 -20.54 -3.03
N GLY A 863 57.31 -21.45 -2.05
CA GLY A 863 56.39 -21.45 -0.91
C GLY A 863 57.02 -20.79 0.31
N GLY A 864 56.71 -19.51 0.54
CA GLY A 864 57.29 -18.64 1.59
C GLY A 864 57.00 -19.03 3.05
N GLY A 865 57.46 -20.20 3.51
CA GLY A 865 57.44 -20.62 4.91
C GLY A 865 58.82 -20.95 5.51
N GLY A 866 59.90 -20.88 4.72
CA GLY A 866 61.21 -21.44 5.08
C GLY A 866 62.18 -20.42 5.69
N GLY A 867 62.51 -20.62 6.96
CA GLY A 867 63.67 -19.99 7.61
C GLY A 867 64.00 -20.65 8.96
N GLY A 868 62.98 -21.24 9.61
CA GLY A 868 63.16 -22.01 10.83
C GLY A 868 63.73 -23.43 10.62
N GLY A 869 63.36 -24.11 9.52
CA GLY A 869 63.81 -25.47 9.23
C GLY A 869 65.31 -25.56 8.88
N ASP A 870 65.81 -24.60 8.11
CA ASP A 870 67.22 -24.57 7.71
C ASP A 870 68.15 -24.24 8.87
N LEU A 871 67.79 -23.25 9.70
CA LEU A 871 68.56 -22.96 10.92
C LEU A 871 68.54 -24.14 11.89
N ALA A 872 67.40 -24.81 12.05
CA ALA A 872 67.30 -26.02 12.90
C ALA A 872 68.20 -27.15 12.38
N PHE A 873 68.31 -27.31 11.05
CA PHE A 873 69.24 -28.26 10.44
C PHE A 873 70.70 -27.87 10.70
N LEU A 874 71.08 -26.60 10.50
CA LEU A 874 72.44 -26.14 10.79
C LEU A 874 72.81 -26.30 12.28
N GLN A 875 71.85 -26.09 13.19
CA GLN A 875 72.02 -26.35 14.61
C GLN A 875 72.17 -27.83 14.93
N ALA A 876 71.45 -28.72 14.23
CA ALA A 876 71.63 -30.17 14.36
C ALA A 876 73.02 -30.61 13.88
N VAL A 877 73.50 -30.08 12.74
CA VAL A 877 74.88 -30.32 12.27
C VAL A 877 75.88 -29.86 13.33
N LEU A 878 75.72 -28.64 13.85
CA LEU A 878 76.59 -28.11 14.89
C LEU A 878 76.59 -28.97 16.17
N ALA A 879 75.43 -29.50 16.59
CA ALA A 879 75.33 -30.38 17.75
C ALA A 879 76.17 -31.66 17.56
N HIS A 880 76.23 -32.21 16.34
CA HIS A 880 77.05 -33.38 16.01
C HIS A 880 78.53 -33.05 15.78
N VAL A 881 78.87 -31.82 15.37
CA VAL A 881 80.26 -31.34 15.34
C VAL A 881 80.86 -31.32 16.75
N GLY A 882 80.06 -31.03 17.77
CA GLY A 882 80.44 -31.16 19.17
C GLY A 882 81.72 -30.38 19.53
N ASP A 883 82.66 -31.04 20.21
CA ASP A 883 83.92 -30.44 20.69
C ASP A 883 84.94 -30.18 19.55
N ALA A 884 84.71 -30.67 18.33
CA ALA A 884 85.60 -30.40 17.21
C ALA A 884 85.70 -28.90 16.88
N LYS A 885 84.67 -28.12 17.24
CA LYS A 885 84.69 -26.65 17.13
C LYS A 885 85.78 -25.98 17.99
N GLU A 886 86.34 -26.65 18.99
CA GLU A 886 87.48 -26.11 19.75
C GLU A 886 88.79 -26.19 18.96
N ARG A 887 88.83 -26.98 17.87
CA ARG A 887 90.03 -27.20 17.04
C ARG A 887 90.01 -26.41 15.75
N ALA A 888 88.85 -26.23 15.14
CA ALA A 888 88.66 -25.52 13.87
C ALA A 888 87.42 -24.61 13.88
N VAL A 889 87.33 -23.71 12.91
CA VAL A 889 86.17 -22.82 12.72
C VAL A 889 85.27 -23.38 11.63
N PHE A 890 84.02 -23.64 11.95
CA PHE A 890 82.99 -24.14 11.05
C PHE A 890 82.10 -22.98 10.57
N VAL A 891 82.00 -22.82 9.26
CA VAL A 891 81.11 -21.88 8.58
C VAL A 891 79.97 -22.67 7.96
N LEU A 892 78.83 -22.70 8.63
CA LEU A 892 77.65 -23.43 8.20
C LEU A 892 76.60 -22.46 7.65
N ALA A 893 76.10 -22.69 6.45
CA ALA A 893 75.06 -21.86 5.83
C ALA A 893 74.06 -22.70 5.05
N ALA A 894 72.83 -22.21 4.93
CA ALA A 894 71.77 -22.85 4.16
C ALA A 894 70.93 -21.81 3.41
N GLY A 895 70.51 -22.14 2.19
CA GLY A 895 69.69 -21.27 1.33
C GLY A 895 70.32 -21.03 -0.04
N ALA A 896 69.58 -20.39 -0.93
CA ALA A 896 70.08 -20.04 -2.25
C ALA A 896 71.18 -18.96 -2.19
N VAL A 897 72.11 -19.01 -3.13
CA VAL A 897 73.31 -18.14 -3.15
C VAL A 897 72.96 -16.65 -3.16
N GLN A 898 71.89 -16.28 -3.87
CA GLN A 898 71.45 -14.89 -4.05
C GLN A 898 70.31 -14.46 -3.12
N SER A 899 69.86 -15.33 -2.21
CA SER A 899 68.77 -15.03 -1.28
C SER A 899 69.30 -14.80 0.13
N GLU A 900 68.48 -14.17 0.97
CA GLU A 900 68.76 -14.16 2.41
C GLU A 900 68.74 -15.61 2.95
N GLY A 901 69.67 -15.95 3.85
CA GLY A 901 69.79 -17.32 4.37
C GLY A 901 70.39 -17.37 5.79
N PRO A 902 70.01 -18.34 6.63
CA PRO A 902 70.64 -18.53 7.92
C PRO A 902 72.09 -18.99 7.79
N PHE A 903 72.93 -18.51 8.69
CA PHE A 903 74.31 -18.97 8.85
C PHE A 903 74.64 -19.17 10.34
N VAL A 904 75.60 -20.06 10.59
CA VAL A 904 76.16 -20.38 11.90
C VAL A 904 77.67 -20.46 11.76
N LEU A 905 78.38 -19.64 12.53
CA LEU A 905 79.82 -19.71 12.74
C LEU A 905 80.06 -20.40 14.07
N ALA A 906 80.82 -21.48 14.09
CA ALA A 906 81.18 -22.18 15.31
C ALA A 906 82.68 -22.42 15.38
N GLY A 907 83.30 -22.17 16.53
CA GLY A 907 84.75 -22.24 16.70
C GLY A 907 85.14 -22.03 18.16
N PRO A 908 86.44 -21.87 18.48
CA PRO A 908 86.87 -21.63 19.86
C PRO A 908 86.23 -20.36 20.41
N ALA A 909 85.71 -20.41 21.64
CA ALA A 909 84.94 -19.31 22.24
C ALA A 909 85.66 -17.94 22.21
N PRO A 910 86.97 -17.83 22.51
CA PRO A 910 87.68 -16.55 22.40
C PRO A 910 87.73 -16.02 20.96
N PHE A 911 87.96 -16.90 19.99
CA PHE A 911 88.09 -16.54 18.57
C PHE A 911 86.75 -16.05 18.00
N VAL A 912 85.65 -16.77 18.27
CA VAL A 912 84.32 -16.39 17.77
C VAL A 912 83.80 -15.13 18.47
N LEU A 913 84.11 -14.95 19.76
CA LEU A 913 83.74 -13.72 20.49
C LEU A 913 84.47 -12.49 19.93
N GLN A 914 85.75 -12.63 19.56
CA GLN A 914 86.56 -11.54 19.01
C GLN A 914 86.23 -11.23 17.55
N HIS A 915 86.05 -12.24 16.70
CA HIS A 915 85.99 -12.05 15.25
C HIS A 915 84.61 -12.37 14.62
N GLY A 916 83.69 -13.01 15.34
CA GLY A 916 82.43 -13.50 14.77
C GLY A 916 81.52 -12.41 14.20
N ARG A 917 81.48 -11.22 14.82
CA ARG A 917 80.68 -10.08 14.34
C ARG A 917 81.24 -9.47 13.06
N ASP A 918 82.56 -9.32 12.98
CA ASP A 918 83.23 -8.72 11.83
C ASP A 918 83.27 -9.70 10.65
N ALA A 919 83.48 -10.99 10.94
CA ALA A 919 83.35 -12.06 9.95
C ALA A 919 81.93 -12.09 9.35
N ALA A 920 80.88 -12.00 10.17
CA ALA A 920 79.51 -11.97 9.67
C ALA A 920 79.22 -10.79 8.71
N GLN A 921 79.92 -9.65 8.83
CA GLN A 921 79.74 -8.51 7.91
C GLN A 921 80.23 -8.82 6.48
N VAL A 922 81.16 -9.76 6.29
CA VAL A 922 81.66 -10.14 4.95
C VAL A 922 80.53 -10.68 4.08
N ILE A 923 79.56 -11.37 4.69
CA ILE A 923 78.35 -11.90 4.03
C ILE A 923 77.13 -11.00 4.24
N ASP A 924 77.35 -9.73 4.60
CA ASP A 924 76.28 -8.76 4.92
C ASP A 924 75.31 -9.30 6.00
N GLY A 925 75.84 -10.09 6.93
CA GLY A 925 75.11 -10.85 7.94
C GLY A 925 74.80 -10.07 9.21
N LYS A 926 73.59 -10.25 9.72
CA LYS A 926 73.15 -9.74 11.03
C LYS A 926 72.79 -10.91 11.94
N GLY A 927 73.38 -10.91 13.13
CA GLY A 927 73.26 -12.01 14.07
C GLY A 927 73.84 -11.66 15.44
N GLY A 928 73.78 -12.62 16.35
CA GLY A 928 74.30 -12.47 17.71
C GLY A 928 74.76 -13.81 18.28
N GLY A 929 75.63 -13.76 19.29
CA GLY A 929 76.27 -14.92 19.88
C GLY A 929 77.73 -14.64 20.23
N GLY A 930 78.51 -15.70 20.47
CA GLY A 930 79.96 -15.65 20.65
C GLY A 930 80.47 -16.25 21.96
N LYS A 931 79.72 -16.09 23.07
CA LYS A 931 80.17 -16.54 24.40
C LYS A 931 80.42 -18.05 24.52
N ASN A 932 79.71 -18.87 23.75
CA ASN A 932 79.84 -20.34 23.76
C ASN A 932 80.52 -20.87 22.49
N GLY A 933 81.31 -20.03 21.81
CA GLY A 933 81.96 -20.39 20.54
C GLY A 933 81.01 -20.53 19.37
N VAL A 934 79.84 -19.89 19.41
CA VAL A 934 78.83 -19.95 18.33
C VAL A 934 78.26 -18.56 18.07
N PHE A 935 78.30 -18.11 16.82
CA PHE A 935 77.70 -16.87 16.34
C PHE A 935 76.76 -17.19 15.17
N GLN A 936 75.48 -16.87 15.30
CA GLN A 936 74.47 -17.23 14.28
C GLN A 936 73.62 -16.02 13.90
N GLY A 937 73.09 -16.03 12.68
CA GLY A 937 72.32 -14.93 12.14
C GLY A 937 71.73 -15.22 10.77
N LYS A 938 71.28 -14.16 10.11
CA LYS A 938 70.84 -14.19 8.71
C LYS A 938 71.75 -13.32 7.86
N ALA A 939 72.22 -13.87 6.75
CA ALA A 939 72.98 -13.18 5.71
C ALA A 939 72.02 -12.62 4.66
N LYS A 940 72.33 -11.45 4.08
CA LYS A 940 71.53 -10.88 2.98
C LYS A 940 71.79 -11.58 1.63
N GLY A 941 72.89 -12.31 1.52
CA GLY A 941 73.25 -13.14 0.38
C GLY A 941 74.41 -14.06 0.74
N LEU A 942 74.39 -15.29 0.22
CA LEU A 942 75.37 -16.33 0.52
C LEU A 942 76.49 -16.45 -0.54
N GLY A 943 76.47 -15.61 -1.57
CA GLY A 943 77.51 -15.57 -2.63
C GLY A 943 78.92 -15.15 -2.17
N LYS A 944 79.08 -14.71 -0.93
CA LYS A 944 80.38 -14.32 -0.35
C LYS A 944 80.91 -15.31 0.70
N LEU A 945 80.37 -16.53 0.76
CA LEU A 945 80.80 -17.54 1.74
C LEU A 945 82.29 -17.90 1.59
N ASP A 946 82.79 -18.03 0.36
CA ASP A 946 84.20 -18.34 0.12
C ASP A 946 85.13 -17.19 0.58
N ALA A 947 84.69 -15.94 0.38
CA ALA A 947 85.41 -14.76 0.87
C ALA A 947 85.43 -14.69 2.40
N LEU A 948 84.34 -15.10 3.05
CA LEU A 948 84.26 -15.23 4.50
C LEU A 948 85.23 -16.30 5.03
N VAL A 949 85.30 -17.45 4.35
CA VAL A 949 86.20 -18.54 4.74
C VAL A 949 87.66 -18.17 4.54
N ALA A 950 88.01 -17.49 3.44
CA ALA A 950 89.35 -16.94 3.23
C ALA A 950 89.73 -15.97 4.35
N ARG A 951 88.83 -15.04 4.70
CA ARG A 951 89.06 -14.07 5.77
C ARG A 951 89.22 -14.72 7.15
N LEU A 952 88.40 -15.72 7.46
CA LEU A 952 88.52 -16.46 8.72
C LEU A 952 89.81 -17.30 8.76
N THR A 953 90.26 -17.81 7.62
CA THR A 953 91.52 -18.57 7.51
C THR A 953 92.73 -17.67 7.76
N GLU A 954 92.76 -16.46 7.18
CA GLU A 954 93.79 -15.45 7.47
C GLU A 954 93.84 -15.12 8.98
N LEU A 955 92.68 -14.85 9.57
CA LEU A 955 92.56 -14.52 10.99
C LEU A 955 92.97 -15.68 11.90
N ARG A 956 92.80 -16.94 11.45
CA ARG A 956 93.13 -18.14 12.22
C ARG A 956 94.59 -18.57 12.09
N LEU A 957 95.27 -18.20 11.00
CA LEU A 957 96.71 -18.42 10.80
C LEU A 957 97.57 -17.29 11.40
N GLY A 958 96.99 -16.10 11.61
CA GLY A 958 97.65 -14.95 12.23
C GLY A 958 97.42 -14.79 13.75
N ALA A 959 96.59 -15.65 14.36
CA ALA A 959 96.28 -15.70 15.79
C ALA A 959 96.73 -17.04 16.38
#